data_AF-A0A9E3Q4D0-F1
#
_entry.id   AF-A0A9E3Q4D0-F1
#
_cell.length_a   1.000
_cell.length_b   1.000
_cell.length_c   1.000
_cell.angle_alpha   90.00
_cell.angle_beta   90.00
_cell.angle_gamma   90.00
#
_symmetry.space_group_name_H-M   'P 1'
#
loop_
_entity.id
_entity.type
_entity.pdbx_description
1 polymer ?
#
loop_
_entity_poly.entity_id
_entity_poly.type
_entity_poly.pdbx_seq_one_letter_code
_entity_poly.pdbx_strand_id
1 'polypeptide(L)'
;MNRPNRPLRPIFSGPGPGRACRGAGRAVLVLLGGALMLAPGVALGAADPYRGLWVGQVTLGYVNEVPVPLDENNVPVAPDPNVATPTSDQAHLRLILHVNAAGQVHLLKDVAVLVREGGGARNGTQPVNLQRNPDVLTYRGSMLTRESDLALVTDERLYPEFPPQPAMRLGSAAYDFGDGYATEAVHAVIEATAGSVVDAVLAGGDEAAARTAGVTASAPVADRADVAAAFGQFLSTHLTRSAVNVLAGPDPAASAAAAALRVHAETLRDRSFYGDSRGVAMLDAIVAAVAAAGADGATRTNSAQNVAASFADLKGEYPRFLAGKVFGDMIAGAAQAAGTAAVAPAATVASLRTAIQGNLLVRAARDRALELDTLSAYADTRARGAVEVVLAAVEASAAGGLPAEPGMAGAIALAAEQAGRSALSADVGRYRSPSEAPTLDYGTFVGSSVFRNSPAVAAEAAARAVILKRAEDPLLSADLLRRVAVDAATDALRASGTDALGAAARAMRRELPMADRGNGWVGGFGSGLGDARLTHAIQQDNQAPLGAPALTGTAFLPATHPTNPFRHFRHPDHRVGFDITRRIRLDFDEGPADGLERAGFGVDRITGVYREEIFGLHKPLGPDRDIGLKVEGRFELNRIALIDALNAR
;
A
#
# COMPACT_ATOMS: atom_id res chain seq x y z
N MET A 1 69.84 27.52 -6.30
CA MET A 1 69.47 28.93 -6.08
C MET A 1 68.13 28.96 -5.34
N ASN A 2 68.21 29.41 -4.08
CA ASN A 2 67.19 29.79 -3.09
C ASN A 2 65.84 29.04 -3.02
N ARG A 3 65.79 28.10 -2.06
CA ARG A 3 64.66 27.89 -1.12
C ARG A 3 64.66 29.02 -0.04
N PRO A 4 63.89 28.96 1.06
CA PRO A 4 62.43 28.99 1.29
C PRO A 4 62.06 29.95 2.49
N ASN A 5 60.84 29.82 3.05
CA ASN A 5 60.41 30.06 4.47
C ASN A 5 59.27 31.08 4.74
N ARG A 6 58.10 30.53 5.12
CA ARG A 6 57.35 30.67 6.41
C ARG A 6 57.88 31.67 7.49
N PRO A 7 57.20 31.92 8.64
CA PRO A 7 55.76 32.01 9.02
C PRO A 7 55.50 33.19 10.04
N LEU A 8 54.31 33.24 10.68
CA LEU A 8 54.03 33.48 12.14
C LEU A 8 52.81 34.39 12.44
N ARG A 9 51.99 33.94 13.41
CA ARG A 9 50.98 34.71 14.20
C ARG A 9 51.71 35.56 15.30
N PRO A 10 51.14 36.08 16.44
CA PRO A 10 49.75 36.35 16.91
C PRO A 10 49.61 37.69 17.75
N ILE A 11 48.47 37.86 18.45
CA ILE A 11 48.24 38.55 19.78
C ILE A 11 47.85 40.04 19.84
N PHE A 12 46.81 40.32 20.68
CA PHE A 12 46.50 41.46 21.59
C PHE A 12 45.00 41.84 21.47
N SER A 13 44.03 41.50 22.35
CA SER A 13 43.80 41.66 23.82
C SER A 13 43.26 43.05 24.28
N GLY A 14 41.93 43.15 24.41
CA GLY A 14 41.10 43.93 25.39
C GLY A 14 41.30 45.46 25.56
N PRO A 15 40.59 46.14 26.50
CA PRO A 15 39.19 45.98 26.98
C PRO A 15 38.39 47.32 27.18
N GLY A 16 37.05 47.26 27.09
CA GLY A 16 36.02 48.09 27.80
C GLY A 16 35.87 49.61 27.49
N PRO A 17 34.88 50.34 28.07
CA PRO A 17 33.62 49.92 28.72
C PRO A 17 32.36 50.72 28.25
N GLY A 18 31.19 50.09 28.42
CA GLY A 18 29.90 50.65 28.89
C GLY A 18 29.32 51.95 28.32
N ARG A 19 28.09 51.86 27.79
CA ARG A 19 26.92 52.55 28.36
C ARG A 19 25.60 51.98 27.84
N ALA A 20 24.67 51.85 28.78
CA ALA A 20 23.34 51.31 28.61
C ALA A 20 22.39 52.33 27.99
N CYS A 21 21.49 51.85 27.13
CA CYS A 21 20.17 52.45 26.92
C CYS A 21 19.13 51.32 26.85
N ARG A 22 18.17 51.37 27.78
CA ARG A 22 16.97 50.53 27.81
C ARG A 22 16.05 50.92 26.64
N GLY A 23 15.45 49.94 25.99
CA GLY A 23 14.41 50.16 24.97
C GLY A 23 13.67 48.86 24.66
N ALA A 24 12.47 48.76 25.21
CA ALA A 24 11.47 47.73 25.09
C ALA A 24 11.33 46.99 23.73
N GLY A 25 11.10 45.68 23.83
CA GLY A 25 9.93 45.04 23.20
C GLY A 25 10.03 44.63 21.73
N ARG A 26 10.45 43.37 21.49
CA ARG A 26 9.73 42.37 20.68
C ARG A 26 10.61 41.12 20.57
N ALA A 27 10.16 40.02 21.17
CA ALA A 27 10.77 38.72 21.00
C ALA A 27 10.56 38.26 19.55
N VAL A 28 11.60 38.40 18.73
CA VAL A 28 11.69 37.70 17.45
C VAL A 28 12.10 36.27 17.79
N LEU A 29 11.10 35.37 17.79
CA LEU A 29 11.32 33.94 17.85
C LEU A 29 11.97 33.53 16.53
N VAL A 30 13.30 33.44 16.51
CA VAL A 30 14.05 32.85 15.41
C VAL A 30 13.79 31.35 15.45
N LEU A 31 12.82 30.90 14.64
CA LEU A 31 12.63 29.50 14.27
C LEU A 31 13.86 29.06 13.47
N LEU A 32 14.84 28.50 14.18
CA LEU A 32 15.88 27.67 13.58
C LEU A 32 15.22 26.41 13.04
N GLY A 33 14.96 26.41 11.73
CA GLY A 33 14.56 25.25 10.96
C GLY A 33 15.67 24.20 10.96
N GLY A 34 15.57 23.26 11.90
CA GLY A 34 16.19 21.95 11.76
C GLY A 34 15.24 21.06 10.98
N ALA A 35 15.58 20.73 9.73
CA ALA A 35 14.94 19.68 8.96
C ALA A 35 15.16 18.34 9.67
N LEU A 36 14.23 17.98 10.54
CA LEU A 36 14.14 16.66 11.12
C LEU A 36 13.55 15.74 10.05
N MET A 37 14.39 14.94 9.42
CA MET A 37 13.96 13.82 8.58
C MET A 37 13.16 12.86 9.46
N LEU A 38 11.84 13.00 9.43
CA LEU A 38 10.89 12.14 10.13
C LEU A 38 10.92 10.75 9.50
N ALA A 39 11.46 9.77 10.24
CA ALA A 39 11.28 8.36 9.91
C ALA A 39 9.78 7.99 9.97
N PRO A 40 9.24 7.21 9.01
CA PRO A 40 7.84 6.84 8.97
C PRO A 40 7.59 5.71 9.98
N GLY A 41 7.18 6.05 11.21
CA GLY A 41 6.88 5.03 12.22
C GLY A 41 6.25 5.49 13.53
N VAL A 42 5.87 6.77 13.66
CA VAL A 42 5.21 7.26 14.87
C VAL A 42 3.70 7.33 14.60
N ALA A 43 2.89 6.75 15.47
CA ALA A 43 1.43 6.80 15.38
C ALA A 43 0.96 8.23 15.11
N LEU A 44 0.31 8.46 13.97
CA LEU A 44 -0.35 9.72 13.66
C LEU A 44 -1.73 9.65 14.33
N GLY A 45 -1.93 10.48 15.35
CA GLY A 45 -3.14 10.46 16.18
C GLY A 45 -4.44 10.69 15.39
N ALA A 46 -4.37 11.40 14.26
CA ALA A 46 -5.50 11.71 13.41
C ALA A 46 -5.53 10.90 12.12
N ALA A 47 -6.73 10.51 11.70
CA ALA A 47 -6.98 9.92 10.40
C ALA A 47 -6.73 10.95 9.29
N ASP A 48 -6.14 10.47 8.20
CA ASP A 48 -5.83 11.31 7.04
C ASP A 48 -7.09 12.02 6.52
N PRO A 49 -7.05 13.34 6.25
CA PRO A 49 -8.21 14.09 5.74
C PRO A 49 -8.65 13.63 4.35
N TYR A 50 -7.77 12.99 3.59
CA TYR A 50 -8.05 12.46 2.27
C TYR A 50 -8.52 11.01 2.29
N ARG A 51 -8.68 10.37 3.46
CA ARG A 51 -9.16 8.99 3.56
C ARG A 51 -10.49 8.78 2.83
N GLY A 52 -10.68 7.58 2.29
CA GLY A 52 -11.91 7.17 1.65
C GLY A 52 -11.73 6.64 0.23
N LEU A 53 -12.85 6.45 -0.45
CA LEU A 53 -12.92 6.00 -1.84
C LEU A 53 -13.11 7.19 -2.78
N TRP A 54 -12.19 7.33 -3.73
CA TRP A 54 -12.15 8.37 -4.74
C TRP A 54 -12.35 7.76 -6.11
N VAL A 55 -13.31 8.30 -6.87
CA VAL A 55 -13.66 7.79 -8.20
C VAL A 55 -13.81 8.94 -9.17
N GLY A 56 -13.27 8.74 -10.37
CA GLY A 56 -13.44 9.70 -11.45
C GLY A 56 -12.78 9.24 -12.73
N GLN A 57 -12.32 10.19 -13.53
CA GLN A 57 -11.89 9.94 -14.89
C GLN A 57 -10.61 10.70 -15.23
N VAL A 58 -9.75 10.05 -16.00
CA VAL A 58 -8.65 10.66 -16.73
C VAL A 58 -9.10 10.92 -18.16
N THR A 59 -8.88 12.12 -18.65
CA THR A 59 -9.02 12.51 -20.06
C THR A 59 -7.63 12.61 -20.65
N LEU A 60 -7.20 11.55 -21.33
CA LEU A 60 -5.96 11.49 -22.08
C LEU A 60 -6.09 12.31 -23.35
N GLY A 61 -5.12 13.18 -23.57
CA GLY A 61 -5.05 14.05 -24.75
C GLY A 61 -3.65 14.15 -25.35
N TYR A 62 -2.71 13.37 -24.84
CA TYR A 62 -1.31 13.40 -25.27
C TYR A 62 -0.75 11.98 -25.36
N VAL A 63 0.01 11.70 -26.42
CA VAL A 63 0.75 10.44 -26.62
C VAL A 63 2.08 10.74 -27.29
N ASN A 64 3.15 10.00 -26.97
CA ASN A 64 4.36 10.11 -27.79
C ASN A 64 4.10 9.48 -29.17
N GLU A 65 4.27 10.28 -30.22
CA GLU A 65 3.99 9.87 -31.59
C GLU A 65 4.89 8.70 -32.05
N VAL A 66 4.27 7.76 -32.75
CA VAL A 66 4.93 6.62 -33.42
C VAL A 66 5.13 6.84 -34.94
N PRO A 67 4.29 7.60 -35.67
CA PRO A 67 4.57 7.93 -37.08
C PRO A 67 5.65 9.01 -37.19
N VAL A 68 6.43 8.97 -38.27
CA VAL A 68 7.39 10.04 -38.62
C VAL A 68 6.67 11.05 -39.53
N PRO A 69 6.24 12.23 -39.03
CA PRO A 69 5.68 13.25 -39.88
C PRO A 69 6.71 13.75 -40.89
N LEU A 70 6.22 14.20 -42.04
CA LEU A 70 7.02 14.88 -43.03
C LEU A 70 7.01 16.39 -42.71
N ASP A 71 8.17 17.03 -42.78
CA ASP A 71 8.25 18.48 -42.72
C ASP A 71 7.72 19.14 -44.00
N GLU A 72 7.75 20.48 -44.05
CA GLU A 72 7.32 21.28 -45.21
C GLU A 72 8.07 20.94 -46.52
N ASN A 73 9.21 20.24 -46.43
CA ASN A 73 10.04 19.80 -47.55
C ASN A 73 9.91 18.28 -47.83
N ASN A 74 8.91 17.61 -47.26
CA ASN A 74 8.74 16.16 -47.31
C ASN A 74 9.91 15.36 -46.69
N VAL A 75 10.63 15.93 -45.73
CA VAL A 75 11.68 15.22 -44.97
C VAL A 75 11.06 14.59 -43.72
N PRO A 76 11.23 13.28 -43.49
CA PRO A 76 10.78 12.64 -42.26
C PRO A 76 11.49 13.24 -41.04
N VAL A 77 10.74 13.88 -40.13
CA VAL A 77 11.25 14.39 -38.85
C VAL A 77 10.60 13.59 -37.73
N ALA A 78 11.37 12.69 -37.10
CA ALA A 78 10.86 11.90 -36.00
C ALA A 78 10.59 12.81 -34.79
N PRO A 79 9.39 12.77 -34.19
CA PRO A 79 9.09 13.49 -32.95
C PRO A 79 10.01 12.94 -31.85
N ASP A 80 10.38 13.78 -30.88
CA ASP A 80 11.15 13.30 -29.73
C ASP A 80 10.32 12.24 -28.98
N PRO A 81 10.75 10.96 -28.96
CA PRO A 81 9.99 9.89 -28.32
C PRO A 81 9.83 10.09 -26.81
N ASN A 82 10.59 11.02 -26.21
CA ASN A 82 10.47 11.34 -24.80
C ASN A 82 9.30 12.25 -24.45
N VAL A 83 8.72 12.95 -25.43
CA VAL A 83 7.68 13.95 -25.20
C VAL A 83 6.37 13.52 -25.82
N ALA A 84 5.31 13.49 -25.01
CA ALA A 84 3.97 13.24 -25.49
C ALA A 84 3.44 14.49 -26.23
N THR A 85 2.90 14.31 -27.44
CA THR A 85 2.31 15.35 -28.27
C THR A 85 0.78 15.27 -28.24
N PRO A 86 0.05 16.36 -28.53
CA PRO A 86 -1.41 16.37 -28.52
C PRO A 86 -2.00 15.32 -29.48
N THR A 87 -3.00 14.58 -29.03
CA THR A 87 -3.78 13.66 -29.88
C THR A 87 -4.86 14.40 -30.66
N SER A 88 -5.29 13.84 -31.79
CA SER A 88 -6.41 14.39 -32.58
C SER A 88 -7.76 14.27 -31.87
N ASP A 89 -7.89 13.29 -30.96
CA ASP A 89 -9.08 13.02 -30.17
C ASP A 89 -8.69 12.53 -28.77
N GLN A 90 -9.62 12.57 -27.82
CA GLN A 90 -9.40 12.22 -26.42
C GLN A 90 -9.79 10.78 -26.11
N ALA A 91 -9.07 10.17 -25.17
CA ALA A 91 -9.45 8.89 -24.58
C ALA A 91 -9.77 9.05 -23.09
N HIS A 92 -10.78 8.33 -22.62
CA HIS A 92 -11.24 8.42 -21.24
C HIS A 92 -10.96 7.13 -20.48
N LEU A 93 -10.30 7.25 -19.32
CA LEU A 93 -10.01 6.12 -18.43
C LEU A 93 -10.64 6.36 -17.06
N ARG A 94 -11.32 5.35 -16.50
CA ARG A 94 -11.80 5.44 -15.13
C ARG A 94 -10.66 5.22 -14.14
N LEU A 95 -10.56 6.10 -13.14
CA LEU A 95 -9.61 6.02 -12.04
C LEU A 95 -10.35 5.76 -10.72
N ILE A 96 -9.91 4.75 -9.97
CA ILE A 96 -10.48 4.37 -8.67
C ILE A 96 -9.32 4.30 -7.68
N LEU A 97 -9.31 5.18 -6.69
CA LEU A 97 -8.29 5.22 -5.65
C LEU A 97 -8.94 5.04 -4.28
N HIS A 98 -8.31 4.26 -3.41
CA HIS A 98 -8.66 4.21 -1.99
C HIS A 98 -7.52 4.78 -1.15
N VAL A 99 -7.85 5.66 -0.22
CA VAL A 99 -6.91 6.21 0.76
C VAL A 99 -7.32 5.67 2.12
N ASN A 100 -6.42 4.95 2.79
CA ASN A 100 -6.71 4.44 4.13
C ASN A 100 -6.56 5.53 5.20
N ALA A 101 -6.96 5.22 6.43
CA ALA A 101 -6.89 6.17 7.55
C ALA A 101 -5.47 6.68 7.85
N ALA A 102 -4.43 5.95 7.44
CA ALA A 102 -3.03 6.30 7.65
C ALA A 102 -2.39 7.04 6.45
N GLY A 103 -3.21 7.40 5.44
CA GLY A 103 -2.82 8.12 4.23
C GLY A 103 -2.21 7.24 3.13
N GLN A 104 -2.30 5.92 3.23
CA GLN A 104 -1.77 5.03 2.19
C GLN A 104 -2.78 4.89 1.06
N VAL A 105 -2.28 5.01 -0.17
CA VAL A 105 -3.10 5.06 -1.37
C VAL A 105 -3.00 3.74 -2.12
N HIS A 106 -4.13 3.24 -2.59
CA HIS A 106 -4.21 2.06 -3.44
C HIS A 106 -4.97 2.40 -4.73
N LEU A 107 -4.37 2.06 -5.87
CA LEU A 107 -5.07 2.02 -7.14
C LEU A 107 -5.86 0.72 -7.24
N LEU A 108 -7.14 0.83 -7.55
CA LEU A 108 -8.07 -0.30 -7.59
C LEU A 108 -8.48 -0.59 -9.04
N LYS A 109 -8.53 -1.88 -9.37
CA LYS A 109 -9.19 -2.36 -10.59
C LYS A 109 -10.69 -2.27 -10.46
N ASP A 110 -11.19 -2.74 -9.33
CA ASP A 110 -12.59 -2.69 -8.96
C ASP A 110 -12.80 -2.65 -7.44
N VAL A 111 -14.02 -2.32 -7.05
CA VAL A 111 -14.50 -2.37 -5.68
C VAL A 111 -16.01 -2.61 -5.68
N ALA A 112 -16.46 -3.55 -4.85
CA ALA A 112 -17.86 -3.75 -4.54
C ALA A 112 -18.23 -2.94 -3.29
N VAL A 113 -19.30 -2.17 -3.39
CA VAL A 113 -19.94 -1.50 -2.26
C VAL A 113 -21.12 -2.35 -1.82
N LEU A 114 -21.08 -2.80 -0.58
CA LEU A 114 -22.04 -3.74 0.02
C LEU A 114 -22.58 -3.15 1.33
N VAL A 115 -23.83 -3.47 1.67
CA VAL A 115 -24.39 -3.20 2.99
C VAL A 115 -24.04 -4.36 3.92
N ARG A 116 -23.61 -4.10 5.14
CA ARG A 116 -23.18 -5.16 6.06
C ARG A 116 -24.36 -5.93 6.66
N GLU A 117 -25.50 -5.26 6.82
CA GLU A 117 -26.77 -5.92 7.12
C GLU A 117 -27.57 -6.08 5.83
N GLY A 118 -27.87 -7.31 5.44
CA GLY A 118 -28.78 -7.58 4.34
C GLY A 118 -30.18 -7.13 4.73
N GLY A 119 -30.55 -5.89 4.44
CA GLY A 119 -31.94 -5.43 4.38
C GLY A 119 -32.85 -5.68 5.60
N GLY A 120 -32.29 -5.98 6.78
CA GLY A 120 -33.06 -6.22 7.99
C GLY A 120 -33.51 -4.90 8.57
N ALA A 121 -34.68 -4.42 8.12
CA ALA A 121 -35.30 -3.19 8.56
C ALA A 121 -35.32 -3.04 10.10
N ARG A 122 -34.41 -2.24 10.68
CA ARG A 122 -34.70 -1.56 11.94
C ARG A 122 -35.81 -0.54 11.59
N ASN A 123 -37.05 -0.82 12.01
CA ASN A 123 -38.25 0.02 11.83
C ASN A 123 -38.99 -0.03 10.48
N GLY A 124 -39.12 -1.18 9.82
CA GLY A 124 -40.04 -1.34 8.68
C GLY A 124 -39.71 -0.55 7.42
N THR A 125 -38.50 0.02 7.34
CA THR A 125 -37.98 0.67 6.13
C THR A 125 -37.40 -0.41 5.20
N GLN A 126 -37.78 -0.39 3.92
CA GLN A 126 -37.34 -1.38 2.92
C GLN A 126 -35.81 -1.55 2.91
N PRO A 127 -35.29 -2.75 2.58
CA PRO A 127 -33.87 -2.97 2.33
C PRO A 127 -33.26 -1.89 1.44
N VAL A 128 -32.10 -1.35 1.82
CA VAL A 128 -31.37 -0.40 0.98
C VAL A 128 -30.93 -1.11 -0.29
N ASN A 129 -31.61 -0.85 -1.39
CA ASN A 129 -31.20 -1.34 -2.70
C ASN A 129 -30.27 -0.29 -3.34
N LEU A 130 -28.96 -0.52 -3.25
CA LEU A 130 -27.93 0.37 -3.80
C LEU A 130 -28.06 0.58 -5.33
N GLN A 131 -28.69 -0.36 -6.06
CA GLN A 131 -28.92 -0.21 -7.50
C GLN A 131 -30.08 0.74 -7.81
N ARG A 132 -31.09 0.81 -6.93
CA ARG A 132 -32.26 1.68 -7.11
C ARG A 132 -32.07 3.05 -6.47
N ASN A 133 -31.22 3.12 -5.45
CA ASN A 133 -30.93 4.35 -4.71
C ASN A 133 -29.42 4.50 -4.60
N PRO A 134 -28.70 4.98 -5.63
CA PRO A 134 -27.27 5.23 -5.52
C PRO A 134 -26.95 6.43 -4.59
N ASP A 135 -27.92 7.30 -4.34
CA ASP A 135 -27.77 8.50 -3.51
C ASP A 135 -27.37 8.22 -2.05
N VAL A 136 -27.58 6.99 -1.54
CA VAL A 136 -27.12 6.58 -0.19
C VAL A 136 -25.60 6.63 -0.03
N LEU A 137 -24.86 6.66 -1.13
CA LEU A 137 -23.41 6.81 -1.12
C LEU A 137 -22.99 8.27 -0.95
N THR A 138 -23.91 9.21 -1.17
CA THR A 138 -23.71 10.63 -0.88
C THR A 138 -24.27 10.95 0.50
N TYR A 139 -23.60 11.81 1.25
CA TYR A 139 -23.81 12.11 2.68
C TYR A 139 -25.27 12.45 3.11
N ARG A 140 -26.23 12.63 2.20
CA ARG A 140 -27.62 13.00 2.52
C ARG A 140 -28.70 11.98 2.12
N GLY A 141 -28.36 10.86 1.48
CA GLY A 141 -29.34 9.82 1.10
C GLY A 141 -29.79 8.96 2.28
N SER A 142 -30.86 9.36 2.97
CA SER A 142 -31.50 8.70 4.12
C SER A 142 -32.03 7.27 3.84
N MET A 143 -31.14 6.28 3.73
CA MET A 143 -31.48 4.88 4.08
C MET A 143 -30.36 4.12 4.82
N LEU A 144 -29.12 4.60 4.76
CA LEU A 144 -28.03 4.14 5.64
C LEU A 144 -27.88 5.16 6.76
N THR A 145 -27.93 4.69 8.00
CA THR A 145 -27.76 5.57 9.15
C THR A 145 -26.29 5.91 9.40
N ARG A 146 -25.34 5.05 8.98
CA ARG A 146 -23.92 5.13 9.38
C ARG A 146 -22.98 4.61 8.29
N GLU A 147 -21.77 5.17 8.19
CA GLU A 147 -20.70 4.67 7.30
C GLU A 147 -20.26 3.24 7.63
N SER A 148 -20.35 2.87 8.91
CA SER A 148 -20.09 1.51 9.40
C SER A 148 -21.06 0.47 8.87
N ASP A 149 -22.16 0.88 8.24
CA ASP A 149 -23.15 -0.02 7.65
C ASP A 149 -22.73 -0.46 6.22
N LEU A 150 -21.67 0.14 5.66
CA LEU A 150 -21.14 -0.17 4.34
C LEU A 150 -19.78 -0.86 4.43
N ALA A 151 -19.51 -1.73 3.46
CA ALA A 151 -18.21 -2.33 3.22
C ALA A 151 -17.74 -2.04 1.80
N LEU A 152 -16.45 -1.76 1.68
CA LEU A 152 -15.74 -1.72 0.40
C LEU A 152 -15.00 -3.05 0.26
N VAL A 153 -15.37 -3.87 -0.72
CA VAL A 153 -14.81 -5.21 -0.89
C VAL A 153 -14.12 -5.31 -2.24
N THR A 154 -12.83 -5.58 -2.21
CA THR A 154 -11.99 -5.87 -3.39
C THR A 154 -11.74 -7.38 -3.51
N ASP A 155 -11.82 -8.13 -2.40
CA ASP A 155 -11.67 -9.58 -2.38
C ASP A 155 -13.02 -10.31 -2.52
N GLU A 156 -13.30 -10.83 -3.71
CA GLU A 156 -14.52 -11.61 -3.97
C GLU A 156 -14.67 -12.86 -3.09
N ARG A 157 -13.58 -13.40 -2.51
CA ARG A 157 -13.66 -14.52 -1.56
C ARG A 157 -14.36 -14.15 -0.27
N LEU A 158 -14.51 -12.85 0.01
CA LEU A 158 -15.24 -12.35 1.17
C LEU A 158 -16.74 -12.19 0.89
N TYR A 159 -17.21 -12.30 -0.35
CA TYR A 159 -18.64 -12.19 -0.65
C TYR A 159 -19.54 -13.15 0.15
N PRO A 160 -19.16 -14.42 0.39
CA PRO A 160 -19.95 -15.33 1.22
C PRO A 160 -20.09 -14.88 2.69
N GLU A 161 -19.27 -13.93 3.14
CA GLU A 161 -19.33 -13.39 4.50
C GLU A 161 -20.38 -12.28 4.65
N PHE A 162 -20.90 -11.77 3.53
CA PHE A 162 -21.97 -10.79 3.52
C PHE A 162 -23.31 -11.49 3.26
N PRO A 163 -24.41 -11.01 3.86
CA PRO A 163 -25.74 -11.48 3.52
C PRO A 163 -26.03 -11.32 2.02
N PRO A 164 -26.74 -12.27 1.38
CA PRO A 164 -27.11 -12.16 -0.03
C PRO A 164 -27.86 -10.85 -0.32
N GLN A 165 -27.31 -10.02 -1.22
CA GLN A 165 -27.84 -8.70 -1.52
C GLN A 165 -27.38 -8.17 -2.88
N PRO A 166 -28.08 -7.18 -3.47
CA PRO A 166 -27.54 -6.41 -4.59
C PRO A 166 -26.32 -5.59 -4.13
N ALA A 167 -25.20 -5.75 -4.83
CA ALA A 167 -24.00 -4.93 -4.64
C ALA A 167 -23.87 -3.91 -5.78
N MET A 168 -23.26 -2.75 -5.48
CA MET A 168 -22.79 -1.84 -6.54
C MET A 168 -21.32 -2.12 -6.80
N ARG A 169 -20.96 -2.51 -8.03
CA ARG A 169 -19.57 -2.72 -8.42
C ARG A 169 -19.07 -1.54 -9.25
N LEU A 170 -18.02 -0.89 -8.78
CA LEU A 170 -17.28 0.09 -9.55
C LEU A 170 -16.05 -0.61 -10.11
N GLY A 171 -15.91 -0.62 -11.42
CA GLY A 171 -14.77 -1.24 -12.09
C GLY A 171 -14.17 -0.31 -13.13
N SER A 172 -12.87 -0.41 -13.32
CA SER A 172 -12.13 0.19 -14.41
C SER A 172 -11.65 -0.90 -15.37
N ALA A 173 -12.01 -0.78 -16.64
CA ALA A 173 -11.47 -1.63 -17.70
C ALA A 173 -10.01 -1.27 -18.02
N ALA A 174 -9.53 -0.12 -17.53
CA ALA A 174 -8.20 0.36 -17.84
C ALA A 174 -7.12 -0.46 -17.11
N TYR A 175 -7.42 -1.13 -16.00
CA TYR A 175 -6.41 -1.74 -15.13
C TYR A 175 -6.63 -3.24 -14.96
N ASP A 176 -5.53 -4.00 -15.06
CA ASP A 176 -5.44 -5.34 -14.54
C ASP A 176 -4.06 -5.55 -13.94
N PHE A 177 -3.98 -6.31 -12.85
CA PHE A 177 -2.75 -6.46 -12.08
C PHE A 177 -2.48 -7.95 -11.84
N GLY A 178 -1.58 -8.50 -12.63
CA GLY A 178 -0.92 -9.75 -12.24
C GLY A 178 0.01 -9.47 -11.06
N ASP A 179 0.27 -10.49 -10.24
CA ASP A 179 1.38 -10.42 -9.29
C ASP A 179 2.69 -10.76 -10.02
N GLY A 180 3.45 -9.73 -10.41
CA GLY A 180 4.69 -9.92 -11.18
C GLY A 180 5.74 -10.77 -10.46
N TYR A 181 5.79 -10.71 -9.13
CA TYR A 181 6.72 -11.53 -8.36
C TYR A 181 6.40 -13.02 -8.47
N ALA A 182 5.13 -13.40 -8.69
CA ALA A 182 4.76 -14.80 -8.91
C ALA A 182 5.40 -15.34 -10.20
N THR A 183 5.32 -14.57 -11.29
CA THR A 183 5.92 -14.93 -12.58
C THR A 183 7.45 -14.89 -12.51
N GLU A 184 8.02 -13.84 -11.91
CA GLU A 184 9.47 -13.71 -11.72
C GLU A 184 10.03 -14.89 -10.90
N ALA A 185 9.33 -15.38 -9.88
CA ALA A 185 9.77 -16.51 -9.08
C ALA A 185 9.92 -17.79 -9.93
N VAL A 186 9.00 -18.03 -10.88
CA VAL A 186 9.09 -19.17 -11.79
C VAL A 186 10.23 -18.98 -12.80
N HIS A 187 10.38 -17.78 -13.36
CA HIS A 187 11.48 -17.48 -14.28
C HIS A 187 12.84 -17.61 -13.61
N ALA A 188 12.97 -17.20 -12.34
CA ALA A 188 14.21 -17.34 -11.58
C ALA A 188 14.58 -18.82 -11.34
N VAL A 189 13.58 -19.69 -11.14
CA VAL A 189 13.81 -21.15 -11.10
C VAL A 189 14.33 -21.64 -12.44
N ILE A 190 13.69 -21.27 -13.55
CA ILE A 190 14.10 -21.65 -14.92
C ILE A 190 15.55 -21.23 -15.19
N GLU A 191 15.90 -19.97 -14.91
CA GLU A 191 17.24 -19.43 -15.19
C GLU A 191 18.33 -20.08 -14.33
N ALA A 192 18.09 -20.27 -13.03
CA ALA A 192 19.03 -20.95 -12.14
C ALA A 192 19.25 -22.41 -12.56
N THR A 193 18.17 -23.10 -12.96
CA THR A 193 18.23 -24.45 -13.48
C THR A 193 19.01 -24.52 -14.80
N ALA A 194 18.66 -23.68 -15.77
CA ALA A 194 19.26 -23.71 -17.11
C ALA A 194 20.78 -23.49 -17.07
N GLY A 195 21.24 -22.49 -16.31
CA GLY A 195 22.67 -22.22 -16.16
C GLY A 195 23.44 -23.41 -15.59
N SER A 196 22.99 -23.94 -14.45
CA SER A 196 23.66 -25.05 -13.77
C SER A 196 23.62 -26.38 -14.53
N VAL A 197 22.53 -26.65 -15.25
CA VAL A 197 22.41 -27.80 -16.16
C VAL A 197 23.46 -27.71 -17.27
N VAL A 198 23.57 -26.56 -17.93
CA VAL A 198 24.54 -26.36 -19.02
C VAL A 198 25.96 -26.50 -18.51
N ASP A 199 26.29 -25.89 -17.36
CA ASP A 199 27.61 -26.01 -16.75
C ASP A 199 27.96 -27.47 -16.44
N ALA A 200 27.02 -28.24 -15.89
CA ALA A 200 27.22 -29.65 -15.61
C ALA A 200 27.45 -30.49 -16.88
N VAL A 201 26.68 -30.25 -17.95
CA VAL A 201 26.84 -30.97 -19.22
C VAL A 201 28.18 -30.60 -19.90
N LEU A 202 28.57 -29.33 -19.88
CA LEU A 202 29.86 -28.88 -20.43
C LEU A 202 31.04 -29.46 -19.65
N ALA A 203 30.87 -29.73 -18.35
CA ALA A 203 31.83 -30.45 -17.53
C ALA A 203 31.85 -31.98 -17.77
N GLY A 204 31.05 -32.49 -18.70
CA GLY A 204 30.96 -33.92 -19.04
C GLY A 204 29.99 -34.72 -18.17
N GLY A 205 29.11 -34.06 -17.42
CA GLY A 205 28.05 -34.72 -16.65
C GLY A 205 27.01 -35.40 -17.55
N ASP A 206 26.48 -36.52 -17.08
CA ASP A 206 25.33 -37.18 -17.70
C ASP A 206 24.01 -36.49 -17.32
N GLU A 207 22.89 -36.99 -17.87
CA GLU A 207 21.55 -36.41 -17.61
C GLU A 207 21.20 -36.38 -16.11
N ALA A 208 21.60 -37.41 -15.35
CA ALA A 208 21.30 -37.49 -13.91
C ALA A 208 22.11 -36.46 -13.10
N ALA A 209 23.40 -36.29 -13.43
CA ALA A 209 24.25 -35.29 -12.84
C ALA A 209 23.77 -33.87 -13.19
N ALA A 210 23.43 -33.62 -14.46
CA ALA A 210 22.91 -32.34 -14.92
C ALA A 210 21.58 -31.98 -14.25
N ARG A 211 20.65 -32.94 -14.15
CA ARG A 211 19.39 -32.76 -13.42
C ARG A 211 19.64 -32.43 -11.94
N THR A 212 20.56 -33.14 -11.29
CA THR A 212 20.90 -32.90 -9.88
C THR A 212 21.46 -31.49 -9.69
N ALA A 213 22.37 -31.05 -10.56
CA ALA A 213 22.89 -29.68 -10.56
C ALA A 213 21.77 -28.64 -10.70
N GLY A 214 20.85 -28.87 -11.65
CA GLY A 214 19.66 -28.04 -11.87
C GLY A 214 18.79 -27.88 -10.64
N VAL A 215 18.49 -28.96 -9.93
CA VAL A 215 17.70 -28.94 -8.69
C VAL A 215 18.46 -28.23 -7.57
N THR A 216 19.74 -28.56 -7.37
CA THR A 216 20.55 -27.95 -6.31
C THR A 216 20.67 -26.43 -6.47
N ALA A 217 20.78 -25.93 -7.70
CA ALA A 217 20.88 -24.50 -7.96
C ALA A 217 19.54 -23.76 -7.77
N SER A 218 18.41 -24.39 -8.13
CA SER A 218 17.10 -23.74 -8.14
C SER A 218 16.29 -23.91 -6.83
N ALA A 219 16.56 -24.94 -6.02
CA ALA A 219 15.87 -25.14 -4.74
C ALA A 219 15.98 -23.92 -3.78
N PRO A 220 17.16 -23.27 -3.61
CA PRO A 220 17.25 -22.06 -2.80
C PRO A 220 16.40 -20.89 -3.32
N VAL A 221 16.16 -20.81 -4.63
CA VAL A 221 15.27 -19.79 -5.21
C VAL A 221 13.84 -20.03 -4.77
N ALA A 222 13.36 -21.27 -4.88
CA ALA A 222 12.01 -21.66 -4.45
C ALA A 222 11.80 -21.50 -2.94
N ASP A 223 12.82 -21.74 -2.12
CA ASP A 223 12.76 -21.51 -0.67
C ASP A 223 12.73 -20.02 -0.32
N ARG A 224 13.53 -19.19 -1.01
CA ARG A 224 13.58 -17.73 -0.77
C ARG A 224 12.36 -16.98 -1.32
N ALA A 225 11.59 -17.61 -2.21
CA ALA A 225 10.33 -17.08 -2.71
C ALA A 225 9.23 -17.06 -1.63
N ASP A 226 9.29 -17.94 -0.62
CA ASP A 226 8.33 -17.92 0.50
C ASP A 226 8.69 -16.84 1.54
N VAL A 227 8.52 -15.59 1.13
CA VAL A 227 8.82 -14.41 1.93
C VAL A 227 7.90 -14.26 3.14
N ALA A 228 6.68 -14.78 3.07
CA ALA A 228 5.76 -14.79 4.20
C ALA A 228 6.28 -15.70 5.32
N ALA A 229 6.73 -16.93 4.98
CA ALA A 229 7.33 -17.83 5.95
C ALA A 229 8.63 -17.27 6.55
N ALA A 230 9.52 -16.72 5.72
CA ALA A 230 10.78 -16.14 6.18
C ALA A 230 10.56 -14.97 7.16
N PHE A 231 9.61 -14.06 6.86
CA PHE A 231 9.25 -12.99 7.78
C PHE A 231 8.61 -13.53 9.06
N GLY A 232 7.70 -14.51 8.98
CA GLY A 232 7.13 -15.18 10.16
C GLY A 232 8.19 -15.84 11.06
N GLN A 233 9.21 -16.45 10.46
CA GLN A 233 10.35 -17.00 11.19
C GLN A 233 11.17 -15.88 11.88
N PHE A 234 11.40 -14.76 11.21
CA PHE A 234 12.07 -13.59 11.79
C PHE A 234 11.32 -13.07 13.03
N LEU A 235 9.99 -12.93 12.97
CA LEU A 235 9.18 -12.48 14.11
C LEU A 235 9.22 -13.47 15.29
N SER A 236 9.17 -14.78 15.00
CA SER A 236 9.13 -15.82 16.03
C SER A 236 10.49 -16.17 16.64
N THR A 237 11.59 -15.93 15.91
CA THR A 237 12.95 -16.34 16.34
C THR A 237 13.80 -15.15 16.81
N HIS A 238 13.72 -14.01 16.12
CA HIS A 238 14.61 -12.88 16.35
C HIS A 238 13.86 -11.72 17.01
N LEU A 239 12.81 -11.19 16.37
CA LEU A 239 12.06 -10.04 16.86
C LEU A 239 10.90 -10.45 17.76
N THR A 240 11.17 -11.26 18.78
CA THR A 240 10.15 -11.75 19.72
C THR A 240 9.58 -10.62 20.59
N ARG A 241 8.44 -10.87 21.25
CA ARG A 241 7.88 -9.96 22.27
C ARG A 241 8.92 -9.53 23.31
N SER A 242 9.77 -10.46 23.76
CA SER A 242 10.85 -10.19 24.71
C SER A 242 11.93 -9.28 24.10
N ALA A 243 12.31 -9.51 22.84
CA ALA A 243 13.25 -8.64 22.14
C ALA A 243 12.72 -7.21 22.01
N VAL A 244 11.43 -7.04 21.70
CA VAL A 244 10.78 -5.72 21.65
C VAL A 244 10.79 -5.02 23.02
N ASN A 245 10.58 -5.76 24.12
CA ASN A 245 10.71 -5.18 25.47
C ASN A 245 12.14 -4.69 25.77
N VAL A 246 13.16 -5.40 25.29
CA VAL A 246 14.57 -4.95 25.43
C VAL A 246 14.81 -3.66 24.65
N LEU A 247 14.26 -3.54 23.43
CA LEU A 247 14.35 -2.31 22.63
C LEU A 247 13.68 -1.11 23.33
N ALA A 248 12.62 -1.34 24.09
CA ALA A 248 11.96 -0.30 24.89
C ALA A 248 12.72 0.06 26.18
N GLY A 249 13.76 -0.70 26.55
CA GLY A 249 14.56 -0.52 27.76
C GLY A 249 15.49 0.71 27.71
N PRO A 250 16.21 0.98 28.82
CA PRO A 250 17.21 2.05 28.84
C PRO A 250 18.43 1.71 27.97
N ASP A 251 19.09 2.75 27.46
CA ASP A 251 20.40 2.62 26.84
C ASP A 251 21.49 2.30 27.88
N PRO A 252 22.58 1.60 27.49
CA PRO A 252 22.97 1.20 26.13
C PRO A 252 22.41 -0.14 25.64
N ALA A 253 21.67 -0.87 26.48
CA ALA A 253 21.20 -2.23 26.15
C ALA A 253 20.22 -2.24 24.96
N ALA A 254 19.31 -1.26 24.90
CA ALA A 254 18.39 -1.08 23.79
C ALA A 254 19.13 -0.87 22.46
N SER A 255 20.10 0.04 22.42
CA SER A 255 20.94 0.29 21.23
C SER A 255 21.72 -0.95 20.77
N ALA A 256 22.30 -1.72 21.69
CA ALA A 256 23.00 -2.96 21.34
C ALA A 256 22.05 -4.03 20.75
N ALA A 257 20.86 -4.17 21.33
CA ALA A 257 19.83 -5.07 20.81
C ALA A 257 19.34 -4.65 19.42
N ALA A 258 19.15 -3.35 19.19
CA ALA A 258 18.77 -2.81 17.88
C ALA A 258 19.84 -3.12 16.82
N ALA A 259 21.12 -2.94 17.14
CA ALA A 259 22.22 -3.27 16.21
C ALA A 259 22.26 -4.77 15.87
N ALA A 260 22.06 -5.66 16.85
CA ALA A 260 22.03 -7.10 16.60
C ALA A 260 20.81 -7.50 15.74
N LEU A 261 19.63 -6.95 16.02
CA LEU A 261 18.42 -7.22 15.25
C LEU A 261 18.50 -6.66 13.81
N ARG A 262 19.22 -5.55 13.61
CA ARG A 262 19.45 -4.98 12.27
C ARG A 262 20.11 -5.99 11.35
N VAL A 263 21.14 -6.70 11.82
CA VAL A 263 21.83 -7.73 11.01
C VAL A 263 20.88 -8.82 10.56
N HIS A 264 19.98 -9.28 11.44
CA HIS A 264 18.97 -10.28 11.09
C HIS A 264 17.93 -9.73 10.10
N ALA A 265 17.51 -8.48 10.27
CA ALA A 265 16.57 -7.81 9.37
C ALA A 265 17.17 -7.58 7.97
N GLU A 266 18.44 -7.17 7.88
CA GLU A 266 19.18 -7.04 6.63
C GLU A 266 19.40 -8.40 5.98
N THR A 267 19.73 -9.44 6.76
CA THR A 267 19.82 -10.80 6.24
C THR A 267 18.50 -11.29 5.65
N LEU A 268 17.37 -10.98 6.29
CA LEU A 268 16.04 -11.29 5.76
C LEU A 268 15.83 -10.58 4.41
N ARG A 269 16.10 -9.28 4.35
CA ARG A 269 15.99 -8.48 3.11
C ARG A 269 16.87 -9.04 1.99
N ASP A 270 18.15 -9.25 2.28
CA ASP A 270 19.15 -9.61 1.28
C ASP A 270 19.01 -11.06 0.79
N ARG A 271 18.39 -11.94 1.59
CA ARG A 271 18.04 -13.31 1.19
C ARG A 271 16.65 -13.44 0.56
N SER A 272 15.79 -12.45 0.76
CA SER A 272 14.42 -12.48 0.25
C SER A 272 14.41 -12.33 -1.27
N PHE A 273 13.58 -13.13 -1.94
CA PHE A 273 13.31 -12.96 -3.36
C PHE A 273 12.76 -11.55 -3.69
N TYR A 274 12.08 -10.91 -2.75
CA TYR A 274 11.46 -9.59 -2.89
C TYR A 274 12.38 -8.42 -2.53
N GLY A 275 13.54 -8.69 -1.93
CA GLY A 275 14.24 -7.66 -1.17
C GLY A 275 13.39 -7.17 0.01
N ASP A 276 12.66 -8.07 0.69
CA ASP A 276 11.68 -7.75 1.74
C ASP A 276 12.30 -6.89 2.87
N SER A 277 12.01 -5.59 2.85
CA SER A 277 12.56 -4.63 3.80
C SER A 277 11.70 -4.49 5.07
N ARG A 278 10.59 -5.25 5.19
CA ARG A 278 9.65 -5.10 6.31
C ARG A 278 10.31 -5.25 7.68
N GLY A 279 11.26 -6.18 7.83
CA GLY A 279 12.00 -6.36 9.09
C GLY A 279 12.84 -5.13 9.47
N VAL A 280 13.44 -4.47 8.47
CA VAL A 280 14.25 -3.25 8.63
C VAL A 280 13.33 -2.09 9.01
N ALA A 281 12.28 -1.87 8.22
CA ALA A 281 11.29 -0.80 8.45
C ALA A 281 10.58 -0.95 9.81
N MET A 282 10.26 -2.17 10.21
CA MET A 282 9.66 -2.48 11.51
C MET A 282 10.59 -2.11 12.67
N LEU A 283 11.87 -2.47 12.58
CA LEU A 283 12.86 -2.13 13.60
C LEU A 283 13.05 -0.60 13.71
N ASP A 284 13.16 0.08 12.57
CA ASP A 284 13.26 1.55 12.52
C ASP A 284 12.05 2.22 13.17
N ALA A 285 10.84 1.75 12.85
CA ALA A 285 9.61 2.28 13.42
C ALA A 285 9.53 2.03 14.94
N ILE A 286 9.94 0.86 15.43
CA ILE A 286 9.98 0.57 16.87
C ILE A 286 10.93 1.52 17.58
N VAL A 287 12.16 1.70 17.08
CA VAL A 287 13.15 2.60 17.69
C VAL A 287 12.64 4.04 17.70
N ALA A 288 12.05 4.51 16.59
CA ALA A 288 11.46 5.84 16.50
C ALA A 288 10.31 6.04 17.51
N ALA A 289 9.42 5.06 17.65
CA ALA A 289 8.30 5.13 18.58
C ALA A 289 8.73 5.08 20.05
N VAL A 290 9.76 4.29 20.37
CA VAL A 290 10.37 4.26 21.70
C VAL A 290 11.00 5.62 22.05
N ALA A 291 11.68 6.26 21.10
CA ALA A 291 12.24 7.59 21.31
C ALA A 291 11.15 8.66 21.51
N ALA A 292 10.06 8.58 20.74
CA ALA A 292 8.93 9.50 20.85
C ALA A 292 8.12 9.37 22.15
N ALA A 293 8.11 8.17 22.76
CA ALA A 293 7.38 7.89 24.01
C ALA A 293 7.98 8.55 25.26
N GLY A 294 9.15 9.19 25.16
CA GLY A 294 9.79 9.90 26.28
C GLY A 294 10.40 8.97 27.33
N ALA A 295 10.41 9.38 28.60
CA ALA A 295 11.14 8.68 29.67
C ALA A 295 10.35 7.58 30.38
N ASP A 296 9.01 7.52 30.22
CA ASP A 296 8.18 6.55 30.93
C ASP A 296 8.31 5.14 30.32
N GLY A 297 8.86 4.21 31.11
CA GLY A 297 9.17 2.86 30.64
C GLY A 297 7.95 2.05 30.20
N ALA A 298 6.79 2.26 30.84
CA ALA A 298 5.55 1.58 30.47
C ALA A 298 5.02 2.08 29.12
N THR A 299 5.02 3.40 28.91
CA THR A 299 4.64 4.04 27.65
C THR A 299 5.58 3.63 26.52
N ARG A 300 6.89 3.63 26.75
CA ARG A 300 7.89 3.15 25.77
C ARG A 300 7.63 1.70 25.35
N THR A 301 7.39 0.83 26.33
CA THR A 301 7.10 -0.58 26.07
C THR A 301 5.81 -0.75 25.28
N ASN A 302 4.73 -0.06 25.68
CA ASN A 302 3.45 -0.15 24.98
C ASN A 302 3.54 0.37 23.54
N SER A 303 4.21 1.50 23.32
CA SER A 303 4.45 2.06 21.99
C SER A 303 5.25 1.10 21.10
N ALA A 304 6.34 0.50 21.63
CA ALA A 304 7.14 -0.49 20.91
C ALA A 304 6.32 -1.71 20.49
N GLN A 305 5.51 -2.25 21.41
CA GLN A 305 4.68 -3.43 21.16
C GLN A 305 3.56 -3.14 20.15
N ASN A 306 2.91 -1.98 20.24
CA ASN A 306 1.87 -1.56 19.30
C ASN A 306 2.42 -1.35 17.88
N VAL A 307 3.60 -0.74 17.75
CA VAL A 307 4.26 -0.61 16.44
C VAL A 307 4.65 -1.98 15.90
N ALA A 308 5.24 -2.85 16.72
CA ALA A 308 5.56 -4.20 16.29
C ALA A 308 4.30 -4.97 15.82
N ALA A 309 3.21 -4.88 16.58
CA ALA A 309 1.92 -5.47 16.20
C ALA A 309 1.39 -4.93 14.87
N SER A 310 1.59 -3.65 14.57
CA SER A 310 1.14 -3.05 13.30
C SER A 310 1.83 -3.60 12.06
N PHE A 311 3.11 -3.91 12.14
CA PHE A 311 3.86 -4.54 11.05
C PHE A 311 3.50 -6.03 10.90
N ALA A 312 3.16 -6.69 12.00
CA ALA A 312 2.71 -8.09 12.00
C ALA A 312 1.26 -8.25 11.52
N ASP A 313 0.46 -7.19 11.53
CA ASP A 313 -0.94 -7.18 11.07
C ASP A 313 -1.06 -7.14 9.54
N LEU A 314 -0.59 -8.21 8.88
CA LEU A 314 -0.61 -8.34 7.42
C LEU A 314 -2.03 -8.47 6.83
N LYS A 315 -3.01 -8.82 7.66
CA LYS A 315 -4.42 -8.93 7.26
C LYS A 315 -5.19 -7.62 7.46
N GLY A 316 -4.58 -6.63 8.10
CA GLY A 316 -5.24 -5.36 8.42
C GLY A 316 -6.43 -5.53 9.37
N GLU A 317 -6.35 -6.46 10.31
CA GLU A 317 -7.42 -6.72 11.27
C GLU A 317 -7.73 -5.49 12.13
N TYR A 318 -6.71 -4.73 12.54
CA TYR A 318 -6.91 -3.50 13.31
C TYR A 318 -7.65 -2.40 12.52
N PRO A 319 -7.19 -1.96 11.32
CA PRO A 319 -7.94 -0.97 10.54
C PRO A 319 -9.33 -1.48 10.13
N ARG A 320 -9.48 -2.78 9.83
CA ARG A 320 -10.80 -3.37 9.53
C ARG A 320 -11.73 -3.38 10.74
N PHE A 321 -11.21 -3.53 11.95
CA PHE A 321 -11.99 -3.41 13.18
C PHE A 321 -12.48 -1.98 13.40
N LEU A 322 -11.63 -0.97 13.22
CA LEU A 322 -12.02 0.44 13.37
C LEU A 322 -13.08 0.86 12.36
N ALA A 323 -12.93 0.45 11.10
CA ALA A 323 -13.94 0.63 10.05
C ALA A 323 -15.10 -0.38 10.16
N GLY A 324 -15.04 -1.27 11.16
CA GLY A 324 -15.90 -2.42 11.33
C GLY A 324 -17.30 -2.07 11.81
N LYS A 325 -18.28 -2.94 11.54
CA LYS A 325 -19.65 -2.77 12.03
C LYS A 325 -19.70 -2.77 13.55
N VAL A 326 -18.98 -3.71 14.17
CA VAL A 326 -18.93 -3.88 15.63
C VAL A 326 -18.49 -2.58 16.33
N PHE A 327 -17.49 -1.88 15.77
CA PHE A 327 -17.00 -0.63 16.33
C PHE A 327 -17.99 0.52 16.10
N GLY A 328 -18.58 0.62 14.91
CA GLY A 328 -19.62 1.61 14.63
C GLY A 328 -20.87 1.46 15.51
N ASP A 329 -21.32 0.23 15.73
CA ASP A 329 -22.44 -0.10 16.61
C ASP A 329 -22.14 0.18 18.08
N MET A 330 -20.90 -0.03 18.52
CA MET A 330 -20.47 0.38 19.86
C MET A 330 -20.66 1.88 20.08
N ILE A 331 -20.21 2.72 19.14
CA ILE A 331 -20.32 4.19 19.27
C ILE A 331 -21.79 4.58 19.44
N ALA A 332 -22.65 4.10 18.55
CA ALA A 332 -24.06 4.46 18.57
C ALA A 332 -24.80 3.85 19.78
N GLY A 333 -24.49 2.61 20.15
CA GLY A 333 -25.05 1.95 21.32
C GLY A 333 -24.65 2.64 22.63
N ALA A 334 -23.38 3.04 22.76
CA ALA A 334 -22.89 3.82 23.88
C ALA A 334 -23.59 5.18 23.97
N ALA A 335 -23.71 5.89 22.85
CA ALA A 335 -24.36 7.19 22.79
C ALA A 335 -25.85 7.12 23.15
N GLN A 336 -26.57 6.10 22.66
CA GLN A 336 -27.97 5.86 23.02
C GLN A 336 -28.11 5.55 24.52
N ALA A 337 -27.27 4.67 25.06
CA ALA A 337 -27.27 4.35 26.49
C ALA A 337 -26.98 5.58 27.36
N ALA A 338 -26.04 6.42 26.92
CA ALA A 338 -25.71 7.68 27.59
C ALA A 338 -26.90 8.65 27.58
N GLY A 339 -27.55 8.85 26.44
CA GLY A 339 -28.73 9.73 26.31
C GLY A 339 -29.89 9.28 27.20
N THR A 340 -30.20 7.97 27.23
CA THR A 340 -31.23 7.42 28.12
C THR A 340 -30.88 7.58 29.59
N ALA A 341 -29.61 7.37 29.97
CA ALA A 341 -29.16 7.51 31.35
C ALA A 341 -29.08 8.98 31.81
N ALA A 342 -28.86 9.92 30.89
CA ALA A 342 -28.73 11.35 31.22
C ALA A 342 -30.03 11.97 31.72
N VAL A 343 -31.18 11.47 31.24
CA VAL A 343 -32.51 11.95 31.62
C VAL A 343 -33.11 11.20 32.82
N ALA A 344 -32.38 10.25 33.39
CA ALA A 344 -32.83 9.53 34.56
C ALA A 344 -32.88 10.46 35.79
N PRO A 345 -33.84 10.29 36.72
CA PRO A 345 -33.84 11.03 37.98
C PRO A 345 -32.51 10.85 38.72
N ALA A 346 -31.91 11.97 39.15
CA ALA A 346 -30.59 11.99 39.80
C ALA A 346 -29.45 11.40 38.95
N ALA A 347 -29.49 11.59 37.62
CA ALA A 347 -28.39 11.22 36.73
C ALA A 347 -27.06 11.85 37.17
N THR A 348 -26.01 11.04 37.17
CA THR A 348 -24.64 11.45 37.49
C THR A 348 -23.69 10.92 36.42
N VAL A 349 -22.46 11.44 36.38
CA VAL A 349 -21.40 10.89 35.52
C VAL A 349 -21.18 9.39 35.80
N ALA A 350 -21.30 8.96 37.06
CA ALA A 350 -21.17 7.54 37.43
C ALA A 350 -22.31 6.67 36.88
N SER A 351 -23.57 7.17 36.89
CA SER A 351 -24.71 6.43 36.32
C SER A 351 -24.63 6.36 34.79
N LEU A 352 -24.16 7.43 34.13
CA LEU A 352 -23.87 7.44 32.69
C LEU A 352 -22.85 6.36 32.34
N ARG A 353 -21.70 6.38 33.01
CA ARG A 353 -20.62 5.40 32.78
C ARG A 353 -21.11 3.96 32.98
N THR A 354 -21.89 3.71 34.03
CA THR A 354 -22.47 2.38 34.30
C THR A 354 -23.38 1.93 33.16
N ALA A 355 -24.24 2.82 32.66
CA ALA A 355 -25.14 2.52 31.53
C ALA A 355 -24.37 2.24 30.23
N ILE A 356 -23.35 3.05 29.92
CA ILE A 356 -22.48 2.87 28.74
C ILE A 356 -21.75 1.53 28.82
N GLN A 357 -21.08 1.24 29.94
CA GLN A 357 -20.33 0.00 30.14
C GLN A 357 -21.24 -1.25 30.21
N GLY A 358 -22.49 -1.06 30.61
CA GLY A 358 -23.52 -2.10 30.63
C GLY A 358 -24.08 -2.46 29.26
N ASN A 359 -23.87 -1.62 28.24
CA ASN A 359 -24.43 -1.82 26.90
C ASN A 359 -23.82 -3.05 26.20
N LEU A 360 -24.67 -3.87 25.57
CA LEU A 360 -24.25 -5.11 24.90
C LEU A 360 -23.32 -4.87 23.69
N LEU A 361 -23.53 -3.79 22.94
CA LEU A 361 -22.69 -3.45 21.78
C LEU A 361 -21.30 -2.99 22.22
N VAL A 362 -21.21 -2.31 23.36
CA VAL A 362 -19.93 -1.94 23.99
C VAL A 362 -19.16 -3.17 24.43
N ARG A 363 -19.84 -4.14 25.05
CA ARG A 363 -19.23 -5.42 25.43
C ARG A 363 -18.73 -6.20 24.21
N ALA A 364 -19.55 -6.32 23.17
CA ALA A 364 -19.17 -7.00 21.94
C ALA A 364 -17.91 -6.38 21.28
N ALA A 365 -17.78 -5.05 21.27
CA ALA A 365 -16.59 -4.39 20.75
C ALA A 365 -15.35 -4.60 21.62
N ARG A 366 -15.50 -4.63 22.95
CA ARG A 366 -14.40 -4.98 23.87
C ARG A 366 -13.96 -6.44 23.71
N ASP A 367 -14.90 -7.36 23.57
CA ASP A 367 -14.62 -8.77 23.35
C ASP A 367 -13.88 -8.95 22.02
N ARG A 368 -14.34 -8.30 20.94
CA ARG A 368 -13.63 -8.31 19.66
C ARG A 368 -12.25 -7.66 19.74
N ALA A 369 -12.09 -6.57 20.49
CA ALA A 369 -10.77 -5.97 20.71
C ALA A 369 -9.83 -6.94 21.44
N LEU A 370 -10.32 -7.68 22.44
CA LEU A 370 -9.54 -8.71 23.13
C LEU A 370 -9.15 -9.88 22.22
N GLU A 371 -10.04 -10.31 21.31
CA GLU A 371 -9.69 -11.32 20.30
C GLU A 371 -8.51 -10.86 19.44
N LEU A 372 -8.52 -9.61 18.97
CA LEU A 372 -7.43 -9.05 18.17
C LEU A 372 -6.10 -9.04 18.92
N ASP A 373 -6.12 -8.69 20.21
CA ASP A 373 -4.93 -8.73 21.06
C ASP A 373 -4.30 -10.13 21.11
N THR A 374 -5.12 -11.20 21.06
CA THR A 374 -4.65 -12.59 21.09
C THR A 374 -4.14 -13.13 19.75
N LEU A 375 -4.48 -12.47 18.64
CA LEU A 375 -3.99 -12.84 17.31
C LEU A 375 -2.55 -12.36 17.07
N SER A 376 -2.10 -11.37 17.83
CA SER A 376 -0.77 -10.78 17.68
C SER A 376 0.31 -11.59 18.41
N ALA A 377 1.49 -11.70 17.80
CA ALA A 377 2.69 -12.19 18.48
C ALA A 377 3.22 -11.22 19.55
N TYR A 378 2.66 -10.01 19.61
CA TYR A 378 3.07 -8.90 20.45
C TYR A 378 1.99 -8.50 21.45
N ALA A 379 2.33 -7.65 22.42
CA ALA A 379 1.35 -7.04 23.30
C ALA A 379 0.57 -5.94 22.57
N ASP A 380 -0.34 -6.32 21.67
CA ASP A 380 -1.16 -5.36 20.95
C ASP A 380 -2.24 -4.83 21.90
N THR A 381 -2.24 -3.51 22.14
CA THR A 381 -3.29 -2.83 22.92
C THR A 381 -4.08 -1.85 22.07
N ARG A 382 -3.81 -1.78 20.76
CA ARG A 382 -4.34 -0.73 19.88
C ARG A 382 -5.86 -0.78 19.80
N ALA A 383 -6.45 -1.97 19.66
CA ALA A 383 -7.90 -2.15 19.55
C ALA A 383 -8.62 -1.74 20.84
N ARG A 384 -8.15 -2.21 22.00
CA ARG A 384 -8.70 -1.82 23.30
C ARG A 384 -8.52 -0.32 23.57
N GLY A 385 -7.34 0.22 23.30
CA GLY A 385 -7.07 1.65 23.44
C GLY A 385 -8.03 2.50 22.61
N ALA A 386 -8.28 2.11 21.36
CA ALA A 386 -9.25 2.78 20.49
C ALA A 386 -10.68 2.77 21.05
N VAL A 387 -11.13 1.63 21.58
CA VAL A 387 -12.44 1.52 22.24
C VAL A 387 -12.53 2.50 23.41
N GLU A 388 -11.55 2.50 24.31
CA GLU A 388 -11.62 3.34 25.51
C GLU A 388 -11.51 4.84 25.21
N VAL A 389 -10.69 5.25 24.23
CA VAL A 389 -10.61 6.66 23.78
C VAL A 389 -11.96 7.14 23.28
N VAL A 390 -12.63 6.34 22.45
CA VAL A 390 -13.91 6.70 21.86
C VAL A 390 -15.04 6.72 22.90
N LEU A 391 -15.08 5.73 23.79
CA LEU A 391 -16.06 5.71 24.88
C LEU A 391 -15.88 6.88 25.86
N ALA A 392 -14.64 7.29 26.13
CA ALA A 392 -14.36 8.46 26.96
C ALA A 392 -14.92 9.75 26.35
N ALA A 393 -14.81 9.92 25.02
CA ALA A 393 -15.39 11.07 24.32
C ALA A 393 -16.93 11.08 24.35
N VAL A 394 -17.56 9.91 24.17
CA VAL A 394 -19.01 9.73 24.30
C VAL A 394 -19.47 10.11 25.72
N GLU A 395 -18.78 9.60 26.75
CA GLU A 395 -19.08 9.88 28.15
C GLU A 395 -18.93 11.38 28.47
N ALA A 396 -17.82 12.00 28.06
CA ALA A 396 -17.54 13.41 28.30
C ALA A 396 -18.59 14.32 27.64
N SER A 397 -18.97 14.01 26.39
CA SER A 397 -20.03 14.75 25.69
C SER A 397 -21.38 14.62 26.37
N ALA A 398 -21.76 13.42 26.82
CA ALA A 398 -23.03 13.21 27.50
C ALA A 398 -23.06 13.87 28.89
N ALA A 399 -21.95 13.82 29.64
CA ALA A 399 -21.80 14.46 30.93
C ALA A 399 -21.95 15.98 30.86
N GLY A 400 -21.52 16.61 29.76
CA GLY A 400 -21.73 18.05 29.50
C GLY A 400 -23.20 18.46 29.36
N GLY A 401 -24.11 17.50 29.15
CA GLY A 401 -25.55 17.73 29.09
C GLY A 401 -26.28 17.60 30.43
N LEU A 402 -25.58 17.33 31.54
CA LEU A 402 -26.20 17.17 32.86
C LEU A 402 -26.36 18.51 33.62
N PRO A 403 -27.47 18.71 34.35
CA PRO A 403 -28.67 17.88 34.39
C PRO A 403 -29.51 18.02 33.10
N ALA A 404 -30.09 16.92 32.64
CA ALA A 404 -30.87 16.90 31.40
C ALA A 404 -32.37 16.80 31.66
N GLU A 405 -33.16 17.55 30.88
CA GLU A 405 -34.62 17.41 30.87
C GLU A 405 -35.06 16.14 30.11
N PRO A 406 -36.20 15.51 30.45
CA PRO A 406 -36.67 14.26 29.84
C PRO A 406 -36.71 14.25 28.30
N GLY A 407 -36.96 15.40 27.66
CA GLY A 407 -36.98 15.54 26.20
C GLY A 407 -35.61 15.58 25.52
N MET A 408 -34.51 15.64 26.27
CA MET A 408 -33.16 15.85 25.72
C MET A 408 -32.40 14.57 25.37
N ALA A 409 -32.91 13.38 25.73
CA ALA A 409 -32.23 12.11 25.53
C ALA A 409 -31.71 11.90 24.09
N GLY A 410 -32.53 12.21 23.08
CA GLY A 410 -32.13 12.07 21.67
C GLY A 410 -31.05 13.06 21.24
N ALA A 411 -31.13 14.32 21.70
CA ALA A 411 -30.13 15.34 21.38
C ALA A 411 -28.78 15.03 22.05
N ILE A 412 -28.80 14.55 23.30
CA ILE A 412 -27.60 14.10 24.01
C ILE A 412 -26.98 12.89 23.32
N ALA A 413 -27.79 11.91 22.92
CA ALA A 413 -27.30 10.75 22.18
C ALA A 413 -26.66 11.16 20.84
N LEU A 414 -27.28 12.07 20.08
CA LEU A 414 -26.71 12.54 18.80
C LEU A 414 -25.37 13.28 19.01
N ALA A 415 -25.30 14.17 19.99
CA ALA A 415 -24.07 14.89 20.32
C ALA A 415 -22.96 13.93 20.79
N ALA A 416 -23.31 12.95 21.63
CA ALA A 416 -22.36 11.95 22.13
C ALA A 416 -21.87 11.00 21.01
N GLU A 417 -22.75 10.60 20.09
CA GLU A 417 -22.35 9.83 18.90
C GLU A 417 -21.39 10.64 18.02
N GLN A 418 -21.68 11.92 17.77
CA GLN A 418 -20.79 12.80 17.01
C GLN A 418 -19.43 12.97 17.70
N ALA A 419 -19.40 13.10 19.03
CA ALA A 419 -18.16 13.18 19.79
C ALA A 419 -17.34 11.90 19.68
N GLY A 420 -17.98 10.73 19.80
CA GLY A 420 -17.31 9.43 19.62
C GLY A 420 -16.73 9.26 18.21
N ARG A 421 -17.46 9.66 17.17
CA ARG A 421 -16.97 9.64 15.77
C ARG A 421 -15.81 10.62 15.55
N SER A 422 -15.89 11.79 16.18
CA SER A 422 -14.82 12.79 16.11
C SER A 422 -13.55 12.26 16.78
N ALA A 423 -13.67 11.64 17.95
CA ALA A 423 -12.54 11.00 18.63
C ALA A 423 -11.95 9.83 17.84
N LEU A 424 -12.79 9.00 17.21
CA LEU A 424 -12.31 7.96 16.29
C LEU A 424 -11.48 8.54 15.14
N SER A 425 -11.85 9.71 14.63
CA SER A 425 -11.12 10.37 13.55
C SER A 425 -9.87 11.13 14.03
N ALA A 426 -9.88 11.70 15.24
CA ALA A 426 -8.86 12.66 15.67
C ALA A 426 -7.86 12.10 16.71
N ASP A 427 -8.29 11.14 17.52
CA ASP A 427 -7.57 10.69 18.71
C ASP A 427 -7.16 9.21 18.65
N VAL A 428 -7.79 8.42 17.77
CA VAL A 428 -7.45 7.01 17.59
C VAL A 428 -6.30 6.86 16.60
N GLY A 429 -5.14 6.47 17.13
CA GLY A 429 -3.90 6.32 16.36
C GLY A 429 -4.02 5.39 15.16
N ARG A 430 -3.55 5.87 14.00
CA ARG A 430 -3.54 5.10 12.76
C ARG A 430 -2.14 4.59 12.46
N TYR A 431 -2.07 3.33 12.04
CA TYR A 431 -0.82 2.63 11.77
C TYR A 431 -0.77 2.27 10.29
N ARG A 432 0.39 2.50 9.67
CA ARG A 432 0.62 2.15 8.28
C ARG A 432 0.91 0.67 8.17
N SER A 433 0.28 0.01 7.20
CA SER A 433 0.63 -1.36 6.83
C SER A 433 1.90 -1.36 5.95
N PRO A 434 2.74 -2.39 6.00
CA PRO A 434 3.90 -2.45 5.13
C PRO A 434 3.51 -2.58 3.65
N SER A 435 4.01 -1.70 2.78
CA SER A 435 3.70 -1.69 1.34
C SER A 435 4.32 -2.84 0.55
N GLU A 436 5.34 -3.50 1.11
CA GLU A 436 6.08 -4.62 0.49
C GLU A 436 5.56 -6.00 0.92
N ALA A 437 4.46 -6.07 1.67
CA ALA A 437 3.90 -7.37 2.03
C ALA A 437 3.49 -8.16 0.76
N PRO A 438 3.83 -9.47 0.68
CA PRO A 438 3.39 -10.31 -0.43
C PRO A 438 1.86 -10.40 -0.43
N THR A 439 1.27 -10.45 -1.63
CA THR A 439 -0.17 -10.62 -1.76
C THR A 439 -0.59 -12.01 -1.29
N LEU A 440 -1.86 -12.15 -0.88
CA LEU A 440 -2.40 -13.45 -0.47
C LEU A 440 -2.31 -14.48 -1.61
N ASP A 441 -2.54 -14.07 -2.85
CA ASP A 441 -2.51 -14.96 -4.01
C ASP A 441 -1.07 -15.38 -4.35
N TYR A 442 -0.10 -14.47 -4.22
CA TYR A 442 1.31 -14.85 -4.30
C TYR A 442 1.69 -15.88 -3.24
N GLY A 443 1.38 -15.61 -1.96
CA GLY A 443 1.72 -16.53 -0.87
C GLY A 443 1.10 -17.92 -1.06
N THR A 444 -0.15 -17.95 -1.54
CA THR A 444 -0.84 -19.19 -1.90
C THR A 444 -0.13 -19.91 -3.05
N PHE A 445 0.31 -19.18 -4.07
CA PHE A 445 1.01 -19.74 -5.23
C PHE A 445 2.37 -20.34 -4.84
N VAL A 446 3.23 -19.60 -4.13
CA VAL A 446 4.57 -20.11 -3.78
C VAL A 446 4.54 -21.23 -2.74
N GLY A 447 3.51 -21.26 -1.89
CA GLY A 447 3.23 -22.38 -0.99
C GLY A 447 2.64 -23.61 -1.69
N SER A 448 2.20 -23.49 -2.95
CA SER A 448 1.56 -24.59 -3.67
C SER A 448 2.55 -25.66 -4.12
N SER A 449 2.08 -26.90 -4.20
CA SER A 449 2.89 -28.00 -4.75
C SER A 449 3.32 -27.76 -6.20
N VAL A 450 2.52 -27.02 -6.99
CA VAL A 450 2.84 -26.65 -8.37
C VAL A 450 4.14 -25.86 -8.43
N PHE A 451 4.27 -24.81 -7.60
CA PHE A 451 5.50 -24.03 -7.55
C PHE A 451 6.65 -24.80 -6.88
N ARG A 452 6.39 -25.45 -5.74
CA ARG A 452 7.43 -26.18 -4.98
C ARG A 452 8.06 -27.33 -5.77
N ASN A 453 7.34 -27.93 -6.72
CA ASN A 453 7.87 -28.97 -7.61
C ASN A 453 8.57 -28.42 -8.87
N SER A 454 8.47 -27.11 -9.14
CA SER A 454 9.03 -26.49 -10.36
C SER A 454 10.54 -26.71 -10.52
N PRO A 455 11.39 -26.65 -9.47
CA PRO A 455 12.82 -26.99 -9.57
C PRO A 455 13.10 -28.36 -10.20
N ALA A 456 12.37 -29.40 -9.77
CA ALA A 456 12.56 -30.75 -10.26
C ALA A 456 12.09 -30.90 -11.71
N VAL A 457 10.89 -30.37 -12.03
CA VAL A 457 10.31 -30.42 -13.37
C VAL A 457 11.19 -29.68 -14.40
N ALA A 458 11.63 -28.47 -14.05
CA ALA A 458 12.51 -27.67 -14.90
C ALA A 458 13.85 -28.38 -15.14
N ALA A 459 14.46 -28.91 -14.08
CA ALA A 459 15.79 -29.54 -14.17
C ALA A 459 15.78 -30.82 -15.00
N GLU A 460 14.72 -31.63 -14.88
CA GLU A 460 14.56 -32.83 -15.69
C GLU A 460 14.41 -32.49 -17.18
N ALA A 461 13.53 -31.54 -17.52
CA ALA A 461 13.30 -31.14 -18.91
C ALA A 461 14.55 -30.49 -19.54
N ALA A 462 15.19 -29.57 -18.82
CA ALA A 462 16.40 -28.89 -19.27
C ALA A 462 17.56 -29.88 -19.48
N ALA A 463 17.83 -30.77 -18.51
CA ALA A 463 18.93 -31.74 -18.61
C ALA A 463 18.76 -32.65 -19.82
N ARG A 464 17.56 -33.21 -20.00
CA ARG A 464 17.25 -34.07 -21.14
C ARG A 464 17.44 -33.34 -22.48
N ALA A 465 16.92 -32.12 -22.60
CA ALA A 465 17.00 -31.34 -23.84
C ALA A 465 18.46 -30.96 -24.19
N VAL A 466 19.24 -30.50 -23.20
CA VAL A 466 20.64 -30.12 -23.41
C VAL A 466 21.50 -31.32 -23.79
N ILE A 467 21.33 -32.48 -23.12
CA ILE A 467 22.06 -33.71 -23.44
C ILE A 467 21.76 -34.15 -24.88
N LEU A 468 20.47 -34.19 -25.27
CA LEU A 468 20.07 -34.54 -26.63
C LEU A 468 20.66 -33.58 -27.65
N LYS A 469 20.55 -32.26 -27.42
CA LYS A 469 21.06 -31.25 -28.34
C LYS A 469 22.59 -31.30 -28.47
N ARG A 470 23.29 -31.56 -27.37
CA ARG A 470 24.76 -31.69 -27.36
C ARG A 470 25.22 -32.95 -28.11
N ALA A 471 24.46 -34.03 -28.05
CA ALA A 471 24.74 -35.24 -28.83
C ALA A 471 24.54 -35.02 -30.34
N GLU A 472 23.56 -34.19 -30.73
CA GLU A 472 23.34 -33.80 -32.13
C GLU A 472 24.43 -32.87 -32.67
N ASP A 473 24.83 -31.86 -31.88
CA ASP A 473 25.84 -30.88 -32.26
C ASP A 473 26.81 -30.58 -31.09
N PRO A 474 27.98 -31.25 -31.08
CA PRO A 474 29.02 -31.03 -30.07
C PRO A 474 29.73 -29.67 -30.17
N LEU A 475 29.42 -28.82 -31.15
CA LEU A 475 30.07 -27.51 -31.33
C LEU A 475 29.20 -26.33 -30.86
N LEU A 476 27.99 -26.59 -30.34
CA LEU A 476 27.13 -25.54 -29.80
C LEU A 476 27.81 -24.76 -28.68
N SER A 477 27.63 -23.43 -28.71
CA SER A 477 28.08 -22.54 -27.64
C SER A 477 27.24 -22.70 -26.38
N ALA A 478 27.81 -22.33 -25.23
CA ALA A 478 27.10 -22.33 -23.95
C ALA A 478 25.79 -21.51 -24.01
N ASP A 479 25.80 -20.36 -24.71
CA ASP A 479 24.60 -19.52 -24.87
C ASP A 479 23.48 -20.21 -25.66
N LEU A 480 23.83 -20.98 -26.70
CA LEU A 480 22.85 -21.75 -27.47
C LEU A 480 22.26 -22.89 -26.63
N LEU A 481 23.11 -23.61 -25.87
CA LEU A 481 22.64 -24.66 -24.97
C LEU A 481 21.78 -24.10 -23.83
N ARG A 482 22.11 -22.90 -23.33
CA ARG A 482 21.28 -22.21 -22.33
C ARG A 482 19.91 -21.87 -22.87
N ARG A 483 19.80 -21.36 -24.10
CA ARG A 483 18.50 -21.13 -24.75
C ARG A 483 17.68 -22.41 -24.85
N VAL A 484 18.30 -23.51 -25.28
CA VAL A 484 17.65 -24.83 -25.35
C VAL A 484 17.15 -25.28 -23.97
N ALA A 485 17.95 -25.10 -22.92
CA ALA A 485 17.59 -25.43 -21.56
C ALA A 485 16.40 -24.60 -21.05
N VAL A 486 16.43 -23.28 -21.28
CA VAL A 486 15.36 -22.35 -20.91
C VAL A 486 14.06 -22.69 -21.63
N ASP A 487 14.10 -22.94 -22.94
CA ASP A 487 12.93 -23.29 -23.73
C ASP A 487 12.29 -24.59 -23.22
N ALA A 488 13.10 -25.64 -23.01
CA ALA A 488 12.63 -26.93 -22.52
C ALA A 488 12.03 -26.85 -21.10
N ALA A 489 12.69 -26.13 -20.19
CA ALA A 489 12.17 -25.90 -18.84
C ALA A 489 10.87 -25.09 -18.86
N THR A 490 10.80 -24.07 -19.70
CA THR A 490 9.61 -23.22 -19.87
C THR A 490 8.42 -24.05 -20.38
N ASP A 491 8.63 -24.88 -21.40
CA ASP A 491 7.57 -25.73 -21.96
C ASP A 491 7.08 -26.77 -20.94
N ALA A 492 7.98 -27.36 -20.16
CA ALA A 492 7.60 -28.29 -19.09
C ALA A 492 6.77 -27.61 -17.98
N LEU A 493 7.08 -26.36 -17.65
CA LEU A 493 6.32 -25.57 -16.66
C LEU A 493 5.06 -24.90 -17.22
N ARG A 494 4.78 -25.08 -18.52
CA ARG A 494 3.48 -24.76 -19.16
C ARG A 494 2.63 -26.00 -19.42
N ALA A 495 3.19 -27.20 -19.26
CA ALA A 495 2.50 -28.44 -19.55
C ALA A 495 1.30 -28.66 -18.61
N SER A 496 0.24 -29.26 -19.15
CA SER A 496 -0.96 -29.61 -18.37
C SER A 496 -0.57 -30.54 -17.21
N GLY A 497 -0.93 -30.16 -15.98
CA GLY A 497 -0.56 -30.88 -14.74
C GLY A 497 0.61 -30.28 -13.97
N THR A 498 1.46 -29.48 -14.62
CA THR A 498 2.62 -28.79 -14.02
C THR A 498 2.65 -27.30 -14.37
N ASP A 499 1.52 -26.72 -14.78
CA ASP A 499 1.34 -25.35 -15.28
C ASP A 499 1.63 -24.27 -14.20
N ALA A 500 2.89 -24.16 -13.80
CA ALA A 500 3.39 -23.20 -12.83
C ALA A 500 3.35 -21.78 -13.41
N LEU A 501 3.63 -21.62 -14.70
CA LEU A 501 3.58 -20.30 -15.37
C LEU A 501 2.15 -19.79 -15.50
N GLY A 502 1.18 -20.65 -15.82
CA GLY A 502 -0.23 -20.26 -15.82
C GLY A 502 -0.79 -20.07 -14.42
N ALA A 503 -0.35 -20.86 -13.42
CA ALA A 503 -0.72 -20.65 -12.03
C ALA A 503 -0.17 -19.32 -11.47
N ALA A 504 1.09 -19.00 -11.73
CA ALA A 504 1.71 -17.71 -11.40
C ALA A 504 0.95 -16.55 -12.04
N ALA A 505 0.61 -16.68 -13.33
CA ALA A 505 -0.14 -15.66 -14.07
C ALA A 505 -1.61 -15.52 -13.64
N ARG A 506 -2.11 -16.38 -12.77
CA ARG A 506 -3.43 -16.24 -12.11
C ARG A 506 -3.32 -15.65 -10.71
N ALA A 507 -2.11 -15.47 -10.17
CA ALA A 507 -1.92 -14.76 -8.92
C ALA A 507 -2.24 -13.28 -9.17
N MET A 508 -3.23 -12.76 -8.44
CA MET A 508 -3.73 -11.41 -8.65
C MET A 508 -3.24 -10.47 -7.55
N ARG A 509 -2.94 -9.24 -7.95
CA ARG A 509 -2.88 -8.12 -7.03
C ARG A 509 -4.19 -7.37 -7.12
N ARG A 510 -5.01 -7.35 -6.06
CA ARG A 510 -6.32 -6.67 -6.12
C ARG A 510 -6.24 -5.16 -5.85
N GLU A 511 -5.22 -4.78 -5.08
CA GLU A 511 -4.95 -3.43 -4.65
C GLU A 511 -3.52 -3.14 -5.04
N LEU A 512 -3.28 -2.16 -5.92
CA LEU A 512 -1.93 -1.74 -6.27
C LEU A 512 -1.53 -0.62 -5.30
N PRO A 513 -0.62 -0.86 -4.34
CA PRO A 513 -0.14 0.21 -3.48
C PRO A 513 0.53 1.27 -4.35
N MET A 514 0.10 2.52 -4.21
CA MET A 514 0.71 3.67 -4.86
C MET A 514 1.75 4.21 -3.87
N ALA A 515 3.02 3.93 -4.15
CA ALA A 515 4.16 4.34 -3.35
C ALA A 515 5.44 4.41 -4.19
N ASP A 516 6.40 5.20 -3.70
CA ASP A 516 7.78 5.32 -4.20
C ASP A 516 8.49 3.97 -4.20
N ARG A 517 8.81 3.44 -5.39
CA ARG A 517 9.89 2.44 -5.50
C ARG A 517 11.21 3.22 -5.54
N GLY A 518 11.79 3.49 -4.37
CA GLY A 518 13.25 3.62 -4.32
C GLY A 518 13.90 4.43 -3.20
N ASN A 519 13.27 5.46 -2.61
CA ASN A 519 14.08 6.51 -1.97
C ASN A 519 13.62 6.94 -0.57
N GLY A 520 12.70 6.20 0.06
CA GLY A 520 12.13 6.60 1.34
C GLY A 520 11.18 7.80 1.22
N TRP A 521 10.72 8.13 0.01
CA TRP A 521 9.72 9.16 -0.20
C TRP A 521 8.33 8.58 0.02
N VAL A 522 7.57 9.18 0.94
CA VAL A 522 6.16 8.82 1.13
C VAL A 522 5.36 9.53 0.04
N GLY A 523 4.89 8.77 -0.95
CA GLY A 523 3.87 9.23 -1.88
C GLY A 523 2.71 9.86 -1.12
N GLY A 524 2.43 11.13 -1.39
CA GLY A 524 1.38 11.89 -0.72
C GLY A 524 0.18 12.02 -1.64
N PHE A 525 -1.01 11.82 -1.09
CA PHE A 525 -2.26 12.15 -1.76
C PHE A 525 -2.76 13.47 -1.22
N GLY A 526 -2.95 14.44 -2.11
CA GLY A 526 -3.44 15.75 -1.72
C GLY A 526 -3.07 16.83 -2.71
N SER A 527 -3.75 17.97 -2.57
CA SER A 527 -3.57 19.11 -3.44
C SER A 527 -2.15 19.70 -3.37
N GLY A 528 -1.68 20.22 -4.49
CA GLY A 528 -0.37 20.88 -4.63
C GLY A 528 0.84 19.94 -4.52
N LEU A 529 0.63 18.62 -4.50
CA LEU A 529 1.71 17.65 -4.49
C LEU A 529 2.09 17.28 -5.93
N GLY A 530 3.38 17.22 -6.22
CA GLY A 530 3.93 16.85 -7.52
C GLY A 530 4.06 18.01 -8.50
N ASP A 531 4.15 17.68 -9.79
CA ASP A 531 4.26 18.63 -10.91
C ASP A 531 3.14 18.44 -11.94
N ALA A 532 2.12 19.29 -11.84
CA ALA A 532 0.92 19.23 -12.67
C ALA A 532 1.08 19.88 -14.06
N ARG A 533 2.29 20.29 -14.46
CA ARG A 533 2.55 20.86 -15.81
C ARG A 533 2.65 19.77 -16.86
N LEU A 534 1.91 19.86 -17.95
CA LEU A 534 2.01 18.89 -19.06
C LEU A 534 3.44 18.85 -19.64
N THR A 535 3.94 17.66 -19.99
CA THR A 535 5.31 17.49 -20.53
C THR A 535 5.49 18.27 -21.83
N HIS A 536 4.44 18.29 -22.66
CA HIS A 536 4.37 19.12 -23.86
C HIS A 536 4.57 20.61 -23.57
N ALA A 537 3.90 21.15 -22.54
CA ALA A 537 4.04 22.56 -22.16
C ALA A 537 5.44 22.88 -21.64
N ILE A 538 6.04 21.97 -20.85
CA ILE A 538 7.42 22.11 -20.38
C ILE A 538 8.39 22.24 -21.56
N GLN A 539 8.23 21.40 -22.58
CA GLN A 539 9.07 21.45 -23.79
C GLN A 539 8.84 22.73 -24.59
N GLN A 540 7.57 23.09 -24.85
CA GLN A 540 7.23 24.29 -25.63
C GLN A 540 7.78 25.57 -25.00
N ASP A 541 7.69 25.68 -23.67
CA ASP A 541 8.11 26.88 -22.93
C ASP A 541 9.59 26.83 -22.51
N ASN A 542 10.34 25.79 -22.92
CA ASN A 542 11.73 25.54 -22.51
C ASN A 542 11.93 25.63 -20.98
N GLN A 543 11.00 25.03 -20.23
CA GLN A 543 11.01 25.03 -18.78
C GLN A 543 11.87 23.89 -18.20
N ALA A 544 12.17 23.96 -16.91
CA ALA A 544 12.84 22.88 -16.20
C ALA A 544 12.03 21.57 -16.27
N PRO A 545 12.70 20.41 -16.34
CA PRO A 545 12.06 19.09 -16.35
C PRO A 545 11.09 18.88 -15.18
N LEU A 546 10.24 17.85 -15.31
CA LEU A 546 9.29 17.49 -14.27
C LEU A 546 9.96 17.33 -12.90
N GLY A 547 9.34 17.93 -11.88
CA GLY A 547 9.72 17.72 -10.49
C GLY A 547 9.40 16.30 -9.99
N ALA A 548 9.61 16.10 -8.68
CA ALA A 548 9.25 14.86 -8.01
C ALA A 548 7.76 14.53 -8.22
N PRO A 549 7.40 13.25 -8.44
CA PRO A 549 5.99 12.85 -8.61
C PRO A 549 5.22 13.01 -7.30
N ALA A 550 3.89 13.12 -7.34
CA ALA A 550 3.06 13.05 -6.13
C ALA A 550 2.77 11.61 -5.70
N LEU A 551 2.39 10.78 -6.67
CA LEU A 551 2.19 9.34 -6.47
C LEU A 551 2.73 8.58 -7.68
N THR A 552 3.26 7.40 -7.41
CA THR A 552 3.72 6.47 -8.43
C THR A 552 3.20 5.07 -8.18
N GLY A 553 2.99 4.32 -9.26
CA GLY A 553 2.65 2.91 -9.22
C GLY A 553 3.29 2.17 -10.38
N THR A 554 3.56 0.89 -10.21
CA THR A 554 3.98 0.01 -11.31
C THR A 554 3.06 -1.19 -11.37
N ALA A 555 2.26 -1.27 -12.44
CA ALA A 555 1.44 -2.44 -12.72
C ALA A 555 2.17 -3.37 -13.69
N PHE A 556 2.06 -4.67 -13.45
CA PHE A 556 2.63 -5.71 -14.28
C PHE A 556 1.52 -6.68 -14.71
N LEU A 557 1.50 -7.03 -16.00
CA LEU A 557 0.61 -8.03 -16.56
C LEU A 557 1.43 -9.06 -17.33
N PRO A 558 1.56 -10.30 -16.81
CA PRO A 558 2.40 -11.30 -17.45
C PRO A 558 1.87 -11.71 -18.83
N ALA A 559 2.77 -12.15 -19.69
CA ALA A 559 2.49 -12.65 -21.03
C ALA A 559 1.43 -13.77 -21.05
N THR A 560 1.41 -14.62 -20.03
CA THR A 560 0.46 -15.74 -19.90
C THR A 560 -0.81 -15.36 -19.13
N HIS A 561 -0.97 -14.11 -18.69
CA HIS A 561 -2.16 -13.67 -17.93
C HIS A 561 -3.44 -13.93 -18.74
N PRO A 562 -4.53 -14.43 -18.13
CA PRO A 562 -5.79 -14.71 -18.84
C PRO A 562 -6.43 -13.50 -19.54
N THR A 563 -6.19 -12.30 -19.03
CA THR A 563 -6.72 -11.03 -19.58
C THR A 563 -5.71 -10.27 -20.43
N ASN A 564 -4.54 -10.85 -20.71
CA ASN A 564 -3.55 -10.22 -21.59
C ASN A 564 -4.15 -10.01 -22.99
N PRO A 565 -4.24 -8.77 -23.52
CA PRO A 565 -4.94 -8.49 -24.77
C PRO A 565 -4.26 -9.11 -26.01
N PHE A 566 -2.98 -9.47 -25.91
CA PHE A 566 -2.22 -10.12 -26.99
C PHE A 566 -2.32 -11.64 -26.95
N ARG A 567 -2.99 -12.21 -25.95
CA ARG A 567 -3.19 -13.65 -25.83
C ARG A 567 -4.51 -14.04 -26.46
N HIS A 568 -4.47 -14.82 -27.54
CA HIS A 568 -5.66 -15.28 -28.25
C HIS A 568 -5.78 -16.80 -28.18
N PHE A 569 -6.89 -17.28 -27.60
CA PHE A 569 -7.16 -18.72 -27.47
C PHE A 569 -7.18 -19.46 -28.81
N ARG A 570 -7.61 -18.79 -29.89
CA ARG A 570 -7.88 -19.41 -31.20
C ARG A 570 -6.78 -19.25 -32.23
N HIS A 571 -5.73 -18.45 -31.96
CA HIS A 571 -4.61 -18.28 -32.88
C HIS A 571 -3.39 -19.05 -32.35
N PRO A 572 -2.88 -20.07 -33.07
CA PRO A 572 -1.79 -20.90 -32.58
C PRO A 572 -0.52 -20.10 -32.27
N ASP A 573 -0.28 -19.01 -33.01
CA ASP A 573 0.90 -18.15 -32.82
C ASP A 573 0.78 -17.17 -31.65
N HIS A 574 -0.42 -16.97 -31.08
CA HIS A 574 -0.68 -15.99 -30.01
C HIS A 574 -1.19 -16.66 -28.72
N ARG A 575 -0.72 -17.88 -28.44
CA ARG A 575 -1.06 -18.62 -27.21
C ARG A 575 -0.51 -17.96 -25.94
N VAL A 576 0.50 -17.12 -26.11
CA VAL A 576 1.19 -16.32 -25.09
C VAL A 576 1.22 -14.87 -25.60
N GLY A 577 0.90 -13.91 -24.74
CA GLY A 577 0.99 -12.48 -25.05
C GLY A 577 2.40 -11.93 -24.80
N PHE A 578 2.48 -10.64 -24.50
CA PHE A 578 3.73 -9.99 -24.08
C PHE A 578 3.65 -9.60 -22.60
N ASP A 579 4.79 -9.55 -21.92
CA ASP A 579 4.85 -8.95 -20.59
C ASP A 579 4.62 -7.45 -20.73
N ILE A 580 3.58 -6.94 -20.06
CA ILE A 580 3.22 -5.53 -20.10
C ILE A 580 3.55 -4.92 -18.74
N THR A 581 4.37 -3.87 -18.76
CA THR A 581 4.68 -3.06 -17.57
C THR A 581 4.13 -1.66 -17.77
N ARG A 582 3.41 -1.14 -16.77
CA ARG A 582 2.78 0.18 -16.81
C ARG A 582 3.29 0.98 -15.62
N ARG A 583 4.02 2.06 -15.88
CA ARG A 583 4.50 3.00 -14.86
C ARG A 583 3.53 4.16 -14.79
N ILE A 584 2.82 4.28 -13.69
CA ILE A 584 1.78 5.28 -13.48
C ILE A 584 2.34 6.37 -12.57
N ARG A 585 2.07 7.63 -12.92
CA ARG A 585 2.38 8.82 -12.13
C ARG A 585 1.15 9.71 -12.05
N LEU A 586 0.85 10.19 -10.86
CA LEU A 586 -0.18 11.20 -10.60
C LEU A 586 0.50 12.41 -9.98
N ASP A 587 0.10 13.60 -10.42
CA ASP A 587 0.48 14.88 -9.85
C ASP A 587 -0.78 15.70 -9.66
N PHE A 588 -0.91 16.38 -8.52
CA PHE A 588 -2.13 17.04 -8.13
C PHE A 588 -2.03 18.55 -8.35
N ASP A 589 -3.12 19.14 -8.79
CA ASP A 589 -3.21 20.60 -8.88
C ASP A 589 -3.17 21.23 -7.50
N GLU A 590 -2.70 22.47 -7.44
CA GLU A 590 -2.86 23.30 -6.24
C GLU A 590 -4.35 23.43 -5.89
N GLY A 591 -4.67 23.21 -4.62
CA GLY A 591 -6.02 23.30 -4.09
C GLY A 591 -6.23 24.63 -3.37
N PRO A 592 -7.46 24.90 -2.90
CA PRO A 592 -7.71 26.07 -2.07
C PRO A 592 -6.88 25.98 -0.78
N ALA A 593 -6.36 27.13 -0.32
CA ALA A 593 -5.48 27.22 0.85
C ALA A 593 -6.10 26.65 2.14
N ASP A 594 -7.44 26.62 2.22
CA ASP A 594 -8.21 26.27 3.41
C ASP A 594 -8.86 24.86 3.38
N GLY A 595 -8.46 23.96 2.47
CA GLY A 595 -8.86 22.55 2.53
C GLY A 595 -9.12 21.85 1.19
N LEU A 596 -9.92 20.79 1.23
CA LEU A 596 -10.36 20.04 0.04
C LEU A 596 -11.24 20.91 -0.86
N GLU A 597 -10.94 20.91 -2.16
CA GLU A 597 -11.80 21.55 -3.15
C GLU A 597 -13.17 20.87 -3.14
N ARG A 598 -14.25 21.64 -3.27
CA ARG A 598 -15.61 21.09 -3.32
C ARG A 598 -16.13 21.08 -4.76
N ALA A 599 -16.47 19.91 -5.29
CA ALA A 599 -17.20 19.78 -6.57
C ALA A 599 -18.66 20.24 -6.45
N GLY A 600 -19.20 20.26 -5.23
CA GLY A 600 -20.59 20.59 -4.95
C GLY A 600 -20.90 20.49 -3.45
N PHE A 601 -22.18 20.52 -3.09
CA PHE A 601 -22.58 20.44 -1.68
C PHE A 601 -22.20 19.08 -1.08
N GLY A 602 -21.13 19.05 -0.26
CA GLY A 602 -20.68 17.86 0.47
C GLY A 602 -19.89 16.84 -0.35
N VAL A 603 -19.44 17.18 -1.56
CA VAL A 603 -18.57 16.33 -2.39
C VAL A 603 -17.20 16.98 -2.52
N ASP A 604 -16.19 16.30 -1.96
CA ASP A 604 -14.80 16.71 -2.08
C ASP A 604 -14.25 16.26 -3.44
N ARG A 605 -13.44 17.14 -4.06
CA ARG A 605 -12.85 16.97 -5.39
C ARG A 605 -11.35 17.15 -5.34
N ILE A 606 -10.66 16.37 -6.18
CA ILE A 606 -9.24 16.52 -6.48
C ILE A 606 -9.02 16.43 -7.99
N THR A 607 -8.16 17.28 -8.50
CA THR A 607 -7.78 17.34 -9.92
C THR A 607 -6.26 17.28 -10.06
N GLY A 608 -5.80 16.97 -11.27
CA GLY A 608 -4.37 16.90 -11.55
C GLY A 608 -4.03 16.34 -12.92
N VAL A 609 -2.78 15.91 -13.08
CA VAL A 609 -2.26 15.28 -14.29
C VAL A 609 -1.91 13.81 -14.04
N TYR A 610 -2.45 12.96 -14.90
CA TYR A 610 -2.13 11.55 -15.00
C TYR A 610 -1.08 11.37 -16.09
N ARG A 611 -0.03 10.62 -15.78
CA ARG A 611 1.01 10.20 -16.71
C ARG A 611 1.19 8.72 -16.62
N GLU A 612 1.43 8.11 -17.76
CA GLU A 612 1.71 6.69 -17.81
C GLU A 612 2.71 6.36 -18.91
N GLU A 613 3.64 5.47 -18.60
CA GLU A 613 4.55 4.87 -19.58
C GLU A 613 4.34 3.37 -19.64
N ILE A 614 4.10 2.84 -20.85
CA ILE A 614 3.74 1.45 -21.09
C ILE A 614 4.79 0.72 -21.92
N PHE A 615 5.24 -0.42 -21.42
CA PHE A 615 6.20 -1.33 -22.06
C PHE A 615 5.51 -2.61 -22.53
N GLY A 616 6.08 -3.26 -23.55
CA GLY A 616 5.61 -4.56 -24.05
C GLY A 616 4.47 -4.51 -25.08
N LEU A 617 3.92 -3.33 -25.39
CA LEU A 617 2.85 -3.17 -26.39
C LEU A 617 3.35 -3.04 -27.85
N HIS A 618 4.60 -2.60 -28.04
CA HIS A 618 5.13 -2.19 -29.35
C HIS A 618 6.65 -2.37 -29.42
N LYS A 619 7.24 -2.20 -30.62
CA LYS A 619 8.68 -2.03 -30.79
C LYS A 619 9.14 -0.91 -29.84
N PRO A 620 10.13 -1.17 -28.96
CA PRO A 620 10.58 -0.14 -28.04
C PRO A 620 11.10 1.08 -28.81
N LEU A 621 10.83 2.27 -28.30
CA LEU A 621 11.17 3.53 -28.93
C LEU A 621 12.55 4.03 -28.45
N GLY A 622 13.10 5.03 -29.15
CA GLY A 622 14.41 5.60 -28.86
C GLY A 622 15.59 4.82 -29.49
N PRO A 623 16.79 5.42 -29.48
CA PRO A 623 17.99 4.78 -30.03
C PRO A 623 18.35 3.48 -29.31
N ASP A 624 18.12 3.44 -27.99
CA ASP A 624 18.46 2.31 -27.11
C ASP A 624 17.30 1.34 -26.89
N ARG A 625 16.13 1.59 -27.50
CA ARG A 625 14.94 0.73 -27.40
C ARG A 625 14.48 0.53 -25.95
N ASP A 626 14.48 1.62 -25.19
CA ASP A 626 14.19 1.66 -23.75
C ASP A 626 13.04 2.62 -23.40
N ILE A 627 12.40 3.24 -24.40
CA ILE A 627 11.28 4.16 -24.21
C ILE A 627 9.95 3.44 -24.47
N GLY A 628 9.02 3.55 -23.51
CA GLY A 628 7.66 3.02 -23.62
C GLY A 628 6.70 3.95 -24.38
N LEU A 629 5.46 3.50 -24.55
CA LEU A 629 4.36 4.36 -24.98
C LEU A 629 4.00 5.28 -23.81
N LYS A 630 4.23 6.58 -23.96
CA LYS A 630 3.92 7.61 -22.97
C LYS A 630 2.55 8.22 -23.29
N VAL A 631 1.66 8.25 -22.31
CA VAL A 631 0.37 8.94 -22.39
C VAL A 631 0.21 9.92 -21.24
N GLU A 632 -0.44 11.04 -21.51
CA GLU A 632 -0.67 12.10 -20.52
C GLU A 632 -2.07 12.72 -20.67
N GLY A 633 -2.66 13.09 -19.54
CA GLY A 633 -4.02 13.62 -19.48
C GLY A 633 -4.40 14.23 -18.15
N ARG A 634 -5.51 14.97 -18.14
CA ARG A 634 -6.05 15.59 -16.92
C ARG A 634 -6.96 14.59 -16.20
N PHE A 635 -6.93 14.56 -14.87
CA PHE A 635 -7.89 13.78 -14.11
C PHE A 635 -8.73 14.65 -13.18
N GLU A 636 -9.94 14.16 -12.90
CA GLU A 636 -10.84 14.67 -11.86
C GLU A 636 -11.36 13.49 -11.06
N LEU A 637 -11.27 13.58 -9.74
CA LEU A 637 -11.68 12.57 -8.76
C LEU A 637 -12.65 13.17 -7.75
N ASN A 638 -13.74 12.47 -7.48
CA ASN A 638 -14.70 12.83 -6.44
C ASN A 638 -14.64 11.80 -5.31
N ARG A 639 -14.68 12.27 -4.06
CA ARG A 639 -14.80 11.36 -2.91
C ARG A 639 -16.24 10.85 -2.81
N ILE A 640 -16.40 9.54 -2.93
CA ILE A 640 -17.72 8.88 -2.89
C ILE A 640 -17.98 8.12 -1.58
N ALA A 641 -16.96 7.88 -0.74
CA ALA A 641 -17.13 7.31 0.59
C ALA A 641 -15.98 7.72 1.51
N LEU A 642 -16.23 7.82 2.82
CA LEU A 642 -15.23 8.09 3.87
C LEU A 642 -14.65 6.81 4.50
N ILE A 643 -15.09 5.64 4.04
CA ILE A 643 -14.67 4.33 4.54
C ILE A 643 -13.17 4.17 4.33
N ASP A 644 -12.45 4.07 5.45
CA ASP A 644 -11.00 4.21 5.51
C ASP A 644 -10.26 2.85 5.57
N ALA A 645 -10.99 1.75 5.42
CA ALA A 645 -10.44 0.40 5.28
C ALA A 645 -11.17 -0.40 4.20
N LEU A 646 -10.39 -1.09 3.36
CA LEU A 646 -10.89 -2.09 2.43
C LEU A 646 -11.11 -3.43 3.15
N ASN A 647 -12.08 -4.19 2.66
CA ASN A 647 -12.40 -5.54 3.10
C ASN A 647 -12.75 -5.64 4.60
N ALA A 648 -13.30 -4.56 5.17
CA ALA A 648 -13.75 -4.53 6.56
C ALA A 648 -15.11 -5.23 6.71
N ARG A 649 -15.22 -6.06 7.76
CA ARG A 649 -16.40 -6.89 8.08
C ARG A 649 -17.34 -6.23 9.07
#